data_AF-A0A925AGU8-F1
#
_entry.id   AF-A0A925AGU8-F1
#
_cell.length_a   1.000
_cell.length_b   1.000
_cell.length_c   1.000
_cell.angle_alpha   90.00
_cell.angle_beta   90.00
_cell.angle_gamma   90.00
#
_symmetry.space_group_name_H-M   'P 1'
#
loop_
_entity.id
_entity.type
_entity.pdbx_description
1 polymer ?
#
loop_
_entity_poly.entity_id
_entity_poly.type
_entity_poly.pdbx_seq_one_letter_code
_entity_poly.pdbx_strand_id
1 'polypeptide(L)'
;MKIKEKESIGYLKYELKSFEKLPVKIWNEPLEASRHVARSIALAIHQKQQDGEQIVLGLATGSTPIKVYEELVWLHKEDGLSFQNVVTFNLDEYYPMAKEARQSYWRFMHEYFFDHIDILPENIHIPDGTVPMEDVAAYCERYEKLIDLAGGIDIQILGIGRTGHIGFNEPGAWETSPTRMVRLDHLTRHDAVKDFQSEDDVPYRAITMGVGSIFKARTVYLLAFGEHKAHIIQQAVEGEITHSVPASFLQKHPNTKVVLDKGAAEELTKMKSPWLAGICNWTDDLICKAVVWLAQKTGKPILKLTDEDYNEHGLSELLIEEANSYELNIRIFNRLQRTITGWPGGKPNADDSHRPERAEPARKRVILFSPHPDDDVISMGGTFQRLVDQGHEVHVAYQTSGNIAVHDFDALRYAEFMLEFGETQKTLTEEHRKLYQKVIQFLKEKGAAELDIPEVRSIKALIRRGEARGGARFTGLSDDHIHFLDMPFYETGARRKMPLGEADIQIITDLLGRIKPHQVYAAGDLADPHGTHRICLDAIFEAFRQLKSLDWMKDCWLWLYRGAWHEWAVPEIEMAVPMSPQQLRKKRQAIFMHQSQKDRPPFPGDDNREFWQRAEDRNQETAQMYRALGLAEYEAMEAFVRWKG
;
A
#
# COMPACT_ATOMS: atom_id res chain seq x y z
N MET A 1 -20.06 -4.73 68.60
CA MET A 1 -21.16 -4.01 67.92
C MET A 1 -20.93 -4.18 66.42
N LYS A 2 -21.85 -4.84 65.71
CA LYS A 2 -21.76 -5.14 64.27
C LYS A 2 -21.86 -3.84 63.47
N ILE A 3 -20.94 -3.62 62.55
CA ILE A 3 -21.22 -2.85 61.33
C ILE A 3 -20.80 -3.75 60.17
N LYS A 4 -21.80 -4.25 59.44
CA LYS A 4 -21.64 -4.92 58.16
C LYS A 4 -21.14 -3.88 57.16
N GLU A 5 -19.96 -4.05 56.60
CA GLU A 5 -19.65 -3.44 55.30
C GLU A 5 -20.51 -4.16 54.25
N LYS A 6 -21.45 -3.41 53.68
CA LYS A 6 -22.18 -3.81 52.49
C LYS A 6 -21.19 -3.78 51.34
N GLU A 7 -20.87 -4.96 50.80
CA GLU A 7 -20.35 -5.09 49.44
C GLU A 7 -21.39 -4.51 48.47
N SER A 8 -21.01 -3.41 47.84
CA SER A 8 -21.44 -3.03 46.49
C SER A 8 -20.21 -2.33 45.90
N ILE A 9 -19.74 -2.68 44.72
CA ILE A 9 -20.41 -2.33 43.46
C ILE A 9 -19.91 -3.30 42.39
N GLY A 10 -20.85 -3.99 41.74
CA GLY A 10 -20.57 -4.68 40.49
C GLY A 10 -20.12 -3.65 39.46
N TYR A 11 -18.93 -3.83 38.89
CA TYR A 11 -18.54 -3.12 37.69
C TYR A 11 -19.57 -3.46 36.60
N LEU A 12 -20.23 -2.44 36.06
CA LEU A 12 -20.99 -2.56 34.81
C LEU A 12 -20.03 -3.15 33.76
N LYS A 13 -20.22 -4.43 33.44
CA LYS A 13 -19.60 -5.04 32.26
C LYS A 13 -20.42 -4.58 31.07
N TYR A 14 -19.93 -3.58 30.36
CA TYR A 14 -20.50 -3.19 29.08
C TYR A 14 -20.22 -4.30 28.07
N GLU A 15 -21.28 -4.81 27.46
CA GLU A 15 -21.18 -5.81 26.39
C GLU A 15 -21.00 -5.04 25.06
N LEU A 16 -19.79 -5.11 24.49
CA LEU A 16 -19.51 -4.54 23.18
C LEU A 16 -20.04 -5.48 22.10
N LYS A 17 -20.76 -4.95 21.12
CA LYS A 17 -21.22 -5.70 19.97
C LYS A 17 -20.03 -6.01 19.06
N SER A 18 -19.73 -7.30 18.88
CA SER A 18 -18.79 -7.78 17.87
C SER A 18 -19.49 -7.88 16.52
N PHE A 19 -18.92 -7.29 15.47
CA PHE A 19 -19.39 -7.44 14.09
C PHE A 19 -18.63 -8.53 13.35
N GLU A 20 -17.41 -8.78 13.79
CA GLU A 20 -16.54 -9.79 13.24
C GLU A 20 -17.08 -11.19 13.57
N LYS A 21 -17.27 -11.98 12.52
CA LYS A 21 -17.65 -13.41 12.59
C LYS A 21 -16.41 -14.31 12.72
N LEU A 22 -15.21 -13.73 12.70
CA LEU A 22 -13.92 -14.39 12.89
C LEU A 22 -13.10 -13.71 13.99
N PRO A 23 -12.26 -14.46 14.75
CA PRO A 23 -11.29 -13.86 15.66
C PRO A 23 -10.26 -13.01 14.91
N VAL A 24 -10.29 -11.69 15.13
CA VAL A 24 -9.36 -10.72 14.52
C VAL A 24 -8.37 -10.18 15.55
N LYS A 25 -7.08 -10.21 15.21
CA LYS A 25 -6.02 -9.51 15.94
C LYS A 25 -5.36 -8.46 15.04
N ILE A 26 -5.40 -7.21 15.49
CA ILE A 26 -4.84 -6.06 14.78
C ILE A 26 -3.50 -5.69 15.41
N TRP A 27 -2.49 -5.47 14.58
CA TRP A 27 -1.15 -5.04 14.97
C TRP A 27 -0.86 -3.63 14.44
N ASN A 28 0.07 -2.93 15.09
CA ASN A 28 0.50 -1.62 14.62
C ASN A 28 1.30 -1.73 13.32
N GLU A 29 2.23 -2.70 13.27
CA GLU A 29 3.11 -2.92 12.14
C GLU A 29 3.01 -4.36 11.61
N PRO A 30 3.04 -4.57 10.28
CA PRO A 30 3.05 -5.91 9.68
C PRO A 30 4.17 -6.81 10.20
N LEU A 31 5.34 -6.24 10.53
CA LEU A 31 6.47 -7.02 11.05
C LEU A 31 6.12 -7.67 12.39
N GLU A 32 5.50 -6.93 13.33
CA GLU A 32 5.13 -7.48 14.63
C GLU A 32 4.10 -8.61 14.50
N ALA A 33 3.13 -8.44 13.59
CA ALA A 33 2.18 -9.47 13.23
C ALA A 33 2.86 -10.73 12.69
N SER A 34 3.79 -10.56 11.74
CA SER A 34 4.55 -11.67 11.16
C SER A 34 5.39 -12.40 12.20
N ARG A 35 6.05 -11.67 13.11
CA ARG A 35 6.80 -12.26 14.24
C ARG A 35 5.93 -13.09 15.15
N HIS A 36 4.73 -12.60 15.47
CA HIS A 36 3.79 -13.35 16.30
C HIS A 36 3.37 -14.67 15.66
N VAL A 37 3.11 -14.68 14.34
CA VAL A 37 2.74 -15.89 13.61
C VAL A 37 3.92 -16.84 13.50
N ALA A 38 5.11 -16.35 13.15
CA ALA A 38 6.34 -17.15 13.10
C ALA A 38 6.64 -17.84 14.45
N ARG A 39 6.53 -17.10 15.56
CA ARG A 39 6.69 -17.66 16.92
C ARG A 39 5.62 -18.68 17.28
N SER A 40 4.38 -18.47 16.83
CA SER A 40 3.30 -19.45 17.04
C SER A 40 3.56 -20.76 16.28
N ILE A 41 4.11 -20.66 15.07
CA ILE A 41 4.55 -21.82 14.28
C ILE A 41 5.74 -22.50 14.95
N ALA A 42 6.75 -21.75 15.38
CA ALA A 42 7.93 -22.28 16.07
C ALA A 42 7.56 -23.04 17.35
N LEU A 43 6.63 -22.51 18.15
CA LEU A 43 6.10 -23.20 19.33
C LEU A 43 5.41 -24.52 18.97
N ALA A 44 4.63 -24.55 17.89
CA ALA A 44 3.98 -25.78 17.43
C ALA A 44 5.00 -26.81 16.92
N ILE A 45 6.03 -26.36 16.18
CA ILE A 45 7.15 -27.21 15.74
C ILE A 45 7.83 -27.83 16.96
N HIS A 46 8.21 -27.02 17.95
CA HIS A 46 8.86 -27.51 19.17
C HIS A 46 8.00 -28.50 19.95
N GLN A 47 6.69 -28.25 20.08
CA GLN A 47 5.79 -29.18 20.74
C GLN A 47 5.77 -30.54 20.02
N LYS A 48 5.60 -30.53 18.69
CA LYS A 48 5.60 -31.75 17.88
C LYS A 48 6.93 -32.49 17.93
N GLN A 49 8.05 -31.76 17.95
CA GLN A 49 9.39 -32.33 18.15
C GLN A 49 9.53 -33.04 19.50
N GLN A 50 9.04 -32.43 20.58
CA GLN A 50 9.06 -33.03 21.91
C GLN A 50 8.21 -34.31 21.98
N ASP A 51 7.11 -34.34 21.24
CA ASP A 51 6.22 -35.49 21.15
C ASP A 51 6.72 -36.57 20.17
N GLY A 52 7.83 -36.32 19.45
CA GLY A 52 8.38 -37.22 18.44
C GLY A 52 7.51 -37.33 17.18
N GLU A 53 6.66 -36.34 16.94
CA GLU A 53 5.72 -36.28 15.83
C GLU A 53 6.21 -35.34 14.72
N GLN A 54 5.73 -35.58 13.49
CA GLN A 54 5.87 -34.62 12.40
C GLN A 54 4.82 -33.50 12.57
N ILE A 55 5.15 -32.31 12.09
CA ILE A 55 4.20 -31.21 11.94
C ILE A 55 3.99 -30.91 10.46
N VAL A 56 2.73 -30.77 10.05
CA VAL A 56 2.36 -30.50 8.66
C VAL A 56 1.95 -29.05 8.50
N LEU A 57 2.69 -28.29 7.69
CA LEU A 57 2.45 -26.87 7.44
C LEU A 57 1.91 -26.64 6.03
N GLY A 58 0.79 -25.94 5.94
CA GLY A 58 0.26 -25.38 4.70
C GLY A 58 0.83 -23.99 4.46
N LEU A 59 1.52 -23.76 3.34
CA LEU A 59 2.27 -22.54 3.05
C LEU A 59 1.67 -21.75 1.88
N ALA A 60 1.70 -20.43 2.00
CA ALA A 60 1.24 -19.49 0.97
C ALA A 60 2.42 -18.75 0.34
N THR A 61 2.23 -18.24 -0.88
CA THR A 61 3.19 -17.35 -1.55
C THR A 61 2.70 -15.90 -1.55
N GLY A 62 3.39 -15.02 -2.27
CA GLY A 62 3.07 -13.59 -2.36
C GLY A 62 3.75 -12.73 -1.29
N SER A 63 3.52 -11.42 -1.33
CA SER A 63 4.24 -10.46 -0.50
C SER A 63 3.92 -10.55 1.01
N THR A 64 2.69 -10.91 1.35
CA THR A 64 2.20 -10.98 2.75
C THR A 64 3.00 -11.96 3.64
N PRO A 65 3.23 -13.24 3.26
CA PRO A 65 3.93 -14.19 4.12
C PRO A 65 5.46 -14.03 4.15
N ILE A 66 6.09 -13.21 3.30
CA ILE A 66 7.56 -13.07 3.23
C ILE A 66 8.17 -12.78 4.61
N LYS A 67 7.61 -11.81 5.34
CA LYS A 67 8.10 -11.43 6.69
C LYS A 67 7.94 -12.55 7.73
N VAL A 68 6.99 -13.47 7.52
CA VAL A 68 6.85 -14.66 8.39
C VAL A 68 8.00 -15.62 8.11
N TYR A 69 8.32 -15.85 6.83
CA TYR A 69 9.44 -16.71 6.44
C TYR A 69 10.79 -16.13 6.89
N GLU A 70 11.02 -14.83 6.72
CA GLU A 70 12.23 -14.16 7.20
C GLU A 70 12.44 -14.33 8.70
N GLU A 71 11.38 -14.19 9.51
CA GLU A 71 11.48 -14.44 10.96
C GLU A 71 11.68 -15.93 11.28
N LEU A 72 11.05 -16.87 10.57
CA LEU A 72 11.29 -18.30 10.76
C LEU A 72 12.74 -18.69 10.43
N VAL A 73 13.31 -18.12 9.37
CA VAL A 73 14.74 -18.26 9.01
C VAL A 73 15.63 -17.68 10.11
N TRP A 74 15.26 -16.52 10.66
CA TRP A 74 15.98 -15.93 11.79
C TRP A 74 15.93 -16.84 13.02
N LEU A 75 14.76 -17.37 13.38
CA LEU A 75 14.59 -18.33 14.48
C LEU A 75 15.38 -19.62 14.26
N HIS A 76 15.52 -20.09 13.02
CA HIS A 76 16.39 -21.23 12.70
C HIS A 76 17.86 -20.92 13.00
N LYS A 77 18.36 -19.79 12.48
CA LYS A 77 19.77 -19.42 12.51
C LYS A 77 20.23 -18.98 13.91
N GLU A 78 19.38 -18.25 14.63
CA GLU A 78 19.75 -17.62 15.91
C GLU A 78 19.20 -18.38 17.13
N ASP A 79 17.97 -18.91 17.05
CA ASP A 79 17.30 -19.58 18.18
C ASP A 79 17.35 -21.12 18.09
N GLY A 80 17.93 -21.68 17.03
CA GLY A 80 18.14 -23.13 16.86
C GLY A 80 16.87 -23.93 16.53
N LEU A 81 15.83 -23.28 15.99
CA LEU A 81 14.61 -23.95 15.53
C LEU A 81 14.91 -24.89 14.36
N SER A 82 14.71 -26.20 14.52
CA SER A 82 14.91 -27.18 13.43
C SER A 82 13.62 -27.46 12.65
N PHE A 83 13.76 -27.71 11.35
CA PHE A 83 12.70 -28.06 10.41
C PHE A 83 12.78 -29.52 9.91
N GLN A 84 13.63 -30.36 10.51
CA GLN A 84 13.80 -31.75 10.09
C GLN A 84 12.54 -32.62 10.25
N ASN A 85 11.66 -32.29 11.20
CA ASN A 85 10.37 -32.97 11.41
C ASN A 85 9.17 -32.19 10.84
N VAL A 86 9.43 -31.27 9.92
CA VAL A 86 8.41 -30.45 9.26
C VAL A 86 8.13 -31.02 7.88
N VAL A 87 6.85 -31.20 7.56
CA VAL A 87 6.33 -31.52 6.23
C VAL A 87 5.53 -30.32 5.72
N THR A 88 5.70 -29.94 4.46
CA THR A 88 5.09 -28.73 3.90
C THR A 88 4.26 -29.01 2.66
N PHE A 89 3.12 -28.33 2.54
CA PHE A 89 2.26 -28.33 1.37
C PHE A 89 1.96 -26.88 0.96
N ASN A 90 2.37 -26.49 -0.24
CA ASN A 90 2.04 -25.19 -0.80
C ASN A 90 0.63 -25.18 -1.42
N LEU A 91 -0.05 -24.04 -1.32
CA LEU A 91 -1.41 -23.87 -1.84
C LEU A 91 -1.50 -24.10 -3.35
N ASP A 92 -0.55 -23.60 -4.13
CA ASP A 92 -0.72 -23.48 -5.57
C ASP A 92 0.61 -23.42 -6.36
N GLU A 93 0.49 -23.58 -7.69
CA GLU A 93 1.51 -23.25 -8.70
C GLU A 93 0.83 -22.89 -10.02
N TYR A 94 1.43 -21.97 -10.78
CA TYR A 94 0.95 -21.59 -12.11
C TYR A 94 0.97 -22.77 -13.10
N TYR A 95 0.13 -22.72 -14.14
CA TYR A 95 0.08 -23.74 -15.18
C TYR A 95 -0.04 -23.17 -16.61
N PRO A 96 0.83 -23.56 -17.55
CA PRO A 96 2.07 -24.29 -17.32
C PRO A 96 3.12 -23.39 -16.64
N MET A 97 3.96 -23.96 -15.79
CA MET A 97 5.09 -23.24 -15.17
C MET A 97 6.26 -24.18 -14.89
N ALA A 98 7.44 -23.84 -15.39
CA ALA A 98 8.68 -24.55 -15.09
C ALA A 98 9.22 -24.14 -13.70
N LYS A 99 9.84 -25.07 -12.97
CA LYS A 99 10.34 -24.82 -11.62
C LYS A 99 11.39 -23.70 -11.58
N GLU A 100 12.26 -23.64 -12.58
CA GLU A 100 13.36 -22.69 -12.67
C GLU A 100 12.90 -21.29 -13.16
N ALA A 101 11.65 -21.16 -13.62
CA ALA A 101 11.09 -19.89 -14.04
C ALA A 101 11.15 -18.87 -12.90
N ARG A 102 11.38 -17.59 -13.24
CA ARG A 102 11.53 -16.52 -12.26
C ARG A 102 10.25 -16.33 -11.41
N GLN A 103 9.11 -16.63 -12.00
CA GLN A 103 7.77 -16.42 -11.44
C GLN A 103 7.19 -17.66 -10.78
N SER A 104 7.90 -18.80 -10.78
CA SER A 104 7.38 -20.03 -10.18
C SER A 104 7.29 -19.90 -8.66
N TYR A 105 6.25 -20.51 -8.09
CA TYR A 105 6.10 -20.60 -6.65
C TYR A 105 7.09 -21.58 -6.03
N TRP A 106 7.59 -22.55 -6.81
CA TRP A 106 8.77 -23.33 -6.45
C TRP A 106 9.98 -22.43 -6.13
N ARG A 107 10.38 -21.57 -7.08
CA ARG A 107 11.52 -20.68 -6.89
C ARG A 107 11.29 -19.68 -5.77
N PHE A 108 10.08 -19.13 -5.67
CA PHE A 108 9.70 -18.23 -4.58
C PHE A 108 9.99 -18.87 -3.21
N MET A 109 9.52 -20.10 -3.00
CA MET A 109 9.67 -20.76 -1.69
C MET A 109 11.13 -21.11 -1.37
N HIS A 110 11.92 -21.50 -2.37
CA HIS A 110 13.35 -21.72 -2.20
C HIS A 110 14.11 -20.42 -1.87
N GLU A 111 13.81 -19.34 -2.60
CA GLU A 111 14.45 -18.04 -2.40
C GLU A 111 14.17 -17.45 -1.01
N TYR A 112 12.93 -17.53 -0.53
CA TYR A 112 12.51 -16.87 0.73
C TYR A 112 12.58 -17.77 1.95
N PHE A 113 12.58 -19.10 1.79
CA PHE A 113 12.43 -20.00 2.93
C PHE A 113 13.31 -21.26 2.86
N PHE A 114 13.06 -22.17 1.91
CA PHE A 114 13.60 -23.53 1.98
C PHE A 114 15.12 -23.62 1.90
N ASP A 115 15.80 -22.74 1.13
CA ASP A 115 17.26 -22.76 1.03
C ASP A 115 17.98 -22.22 2.29
N HIS A 116 17.22 -21.72 3.27
CA HIS A 116 17.76 -21.06 4.46
C HIS A 116 17.50 -21.82 5.77
N ILE A 117 16.91 -23.01 5.70
CA ILE A 117 16.54 -23.86 6.85
C ILE A 117 16.95 -25.32 6.60
N ASP A 118 16.90 -26.15 7.64
CA ASP A 118 17.28 -27.58 7.62
C ASP A 118 16.10 -28.53 7.32
N ILE A 119 15.14 -28.11 6.49
CA ILE A 119 14.04 -28.97 6.05
C ILE A 119 14.54 -30.05 5.09
N LEU A 120 13.99 -31.26 5.18
CA LEU A 120 14.32 -32.35 4.27
C LEU A 120 13.64 -32.14 2.90
N PRO A 121 14.35 -32.26 1.75
CA PRO A 121 13.77 -32.04 0.43
C PRO A 121 12.54 -32.90 0.12
N GLU A 122 12.51 -34.14 0.60
CA GLU A 122 11.38 -35.07 0.45
C GLU A 122 10.10 -34.62 1.19
N ASN A 123 10.24 -33.72 2.16
CA ASN A 123 9.14 -33.16 2.94
C ASN A 123 8.58 -31.85 2.33
N ILE A 124 9.08 -31.44 1.16
CA ILE A 124 8.61 -30.25 0.44
C ILE A 124 7.63 -30.67 -0.66
N HIS A 125 6.38 -30.23 -0.56
CA HIS A 125 5.34 -30.53 -1.55
C HIS A 125 4.75 -29.24 -2.15
N ILE A 126 5.12 -28.95 -3.39
CA ILE A 126 4.58 -27.82 -4.18
C ILE A 126 3.86 -28.39 -5.41
N PRO A 127 2.66 -27.89 -5.78
CA PRO A 127 2.01 -28.30 -7.01
C PRO A 127 2.94 -28.17 -8.24
N ASP A 128 2.88 -29.13 -9.16
CA ASP A 128 3.77 -29.18 -10.32
C ASP A 128 3.07 -28.62 -11.57
N GLY A 129 3.50 -27.42 -11.98
CA GLY A 129 3.00 -26.72 -13.15
C GLY A 129 3.40 -27.34 -14.50
N THR A 130 4.14 -28.45 -14.52
CA THR A 130 4.62 -29.11 -15.76
C THR A 130 3.91 -30.44 -16.08
N VAL A 131 3.00 -30.88 -15.20
CA VAL A 131 2.23 -32.12 -15.38
C VAL A 131 1.44 -32.08 -16.69
N PRO A 132 1.42 -33.16 -17.50
CA PRO A 132 0.58 -33.21 -18.70
C PRO A 132 -0.90 -32.98 -18.38
N MET A 133 -1.61 -32.26 -19.26
CA MET A 133 -3.00 -31.82 -19.01
C MET A 133 -3.94 -32.99 -18.68
N GLU A 134 -3.75 -34.12 -19.35
CA GLU A 134 -4.48 -35.37 -19.17
C GLU A 134 -4.30 -36.00 -17.77
N ASP A 135 -3.16 -35.73 -17.11
CA ASP A 135 -2.79 -36.32 -15.82
C ASP A 135 -3.09 -35.39 -14.64
N VAL A 136 -3.44 -34.13 -14.89
CA VAL A 136 -3.68 -33.10 -13.86
C VAL A 136 -4.70 -33.57 -12.82
N ALA A 137 -5.81 -34.19 -13.24
CA ALA A 137 -6.85 -34.65 -12.31
C ALA A 137 -6.32 -35.72 -11.35
N ALA A 138 -5.59 -36.71 -11.90
CA ALA A 138 -4.97 -37.77 -11.11
C ALA A 138 -3.85 -37.23 -10.21
N TYR A 139 -3.11 -36.22 -10.67
CA TYR A 139 -2.11 -35.51 -9.88
C TYR A 139 -2.74 -34.80 -8.68
N CYS A 140 -3.84 -34.06 -8.88
CA CYS A 140 -4.54 -33.36 -7.80
C CYS A 140 -5.08 -34.35 -6.74
N GLU A 141 -5.64 -35.49 -7.17
CA GLU A 141 -6.05 -36.56 -6.23
C GLU A 141 -4.87 -37.12 -5.43
N ARG A 142 -3.71 -37.30 -6.06
CA ARG A 142 -2.50 -37.76 -5.35
C ARG A 142 -2.03 -36.72 -4.35
N TYR A 143 -2.12 -35.43 -4.68
CA TYR A 143 -1.75 -34.33 -3.79
C TYR A 143 -2.62 -34.35 -2.50
N GLU A 144 -3.94 -34.51 -2.64
CA GLU A 144 -4.85 -34.69 -1.49
C GLU A 144 -4.48 -35.93 -0.64
N LYS A 145 -4.20 -37.06 -1.29
CA LYS A 145 -3.82 -38.29 -0.59
C LYS A 145 -2.50 -38.13 0.19
N LEU A 146 -1.54 -37.38 -0.34
CA LEU A 146 -0.29 -37.07 0.38
C LEU A 146 -0.57 -36.25 1.65
N ILE A 147 -1.48 -35.28 1.59
CA ILE A 147 -1.90 -34.51 2.78
C ILE A 147 -2.54 -35.43 3.82
N ASP A 148 -3.46 -36.30 3.39
CA ASP A 148 -4.13 -37.25 4.29
C ASP A 148 -3.13 -38.25 4.91
N LEU A 149 -2.17 -38.75 4.13
CA LEU A 149 -1.11 -39.66 4.59
C LEU A 149 -0.13 -38.99 5.58
N ALA A 150 0.10 -37.68 5.42
CA ALA A 150 0.89 -36.89 6.36
C ALA A 150 0.14 -36.61 7.68
N GLY A 151 -1.14 -36.99 7.79
CA GLY A 151 -1.97 -36.80 8.98
C GLY A 151 -2.78 -35.50 8.99
N GLY A 152 -2.92 -34.85 7.83
CA GLY A 152 -3.62 -33.57 7.66
C GLY A 152 -2.78 -32.36 8.09
N ILE A 153 -3.16 -31.18 7.61
CA ILE A 153 -2.42 -29.93 7.87
C ILE A 153 -2.66 -29.46 9.32
N ASP A 154 -1.59 -29.26 10.08
CA ASP A 154 -1.64 -28.69 11.43
C ASP A 154 -1.91 -27.18 11.40
N ILE A 155 -1.15 -26.46 10.58
CA ILE A 155 -1.23 -25.01 10.46
C ILE A 155 -1.22 -24.62 8.99
N GLN A 156 -2.27 -23.96 8.53
CA GLN A 156 -2.35 -23.36 7.20
C GLN A 156 -2.14 -21.85 7.30
N ILE A 157 -1.13 -21.33 6.61
CA ILE A 157 -0.95 -19.90 6.36
C ILE A 157 -1.69 -19.55 5.06
N LEU A 158 -2.50 -18.49 5.10
CA LEU A 158 -3.20 -17.95 3.94
C LEU A 158 -2.94 -16.44 3.83
N GLY A 159 -2.79 -15.96 2.61
CA GLY A 159 -3.08 -14.57 2.26
C GLY A 159 -4.51 -14.43 1.73
N ILE A 160 -4.99 -13.19 1.61
CA ILE A 160 -6.25 -12.88 0.93
C ILE A 160 -6.00 -12.01 -0.31
N GLY A 161 -6.57 -12.40 -1.45
CA GLY A 161 -6.60 -11.60 -2.67
C GLY A 161 -7.53 -10.39 -2.58
N ARG A 162 -7.42 -9.43 -3.51
CA ARG A 162 -8.37 -8.30 -3.58
C ARG A 162 -9.80 -8.75 -3.87
N THR A 163 -9.95 -9.90 -4.54
CA THR A 163 -11.24 -10.56 -4.83
C THR A 163 -11.72 -11.47 -3.70
N GLY A 164 -10.98 -11.56 -2.60
CA GLY A 164 -11.32 -12.42 -1.47
C GLY A 164 -10.92 -13.88 -1.68
N HIS A 165 -10.14 -14.17 -2.72
CA HIS A 165 -9.59 -15.51 -2.95
C HIS A 165 -8.59 -15.91 -1.85
N ILE A 166 -8.50 -17.21 -1.60
CA ILE A 166 -7.47 -17.87 -0.78
C ILE A 166 -6.80 -18.96 -1.62
N GLY A 167 -5.48 -18.89 -1.77
CA GLY A 167 -4.82 -19.52 -2.93
C GLY A 167 -5.44 -19.03 -4.25
N PHE A 168 -5.54 -19.87 -5.28
CA PHE A 168 -6.31 -19.53 -6.49
C PHE A 168 -7.78 -19.95 -6.44
N ASN A 169 -8.40 -19.98 -5.25
CA ASN A 169 -9.85 -20.15 -5.14
C ASN A 169 -10.55 -18.82 -5.41
N GLU A 170 -10.77 -18.54 -6.69
CA GLU A 170 -11.41 -17.31 -7.21
C GLU A 170 -12.90 -17.18 -6.87
N PRO A 171 -13.51 -15.99 -7.00
CA PRO A 171 -14.95 -15.81 -6.94
C PRO A 171 -15.71 -16.84 -7.80
N GLY A 172 -16.66 -17.53 -7.18
CA GLY A 172 -17.36 -18.68 -7.77
C GLY A 172 -16.81 -20.04 -7.32
N ALA A 173 -15.70 -20.09 -6.58
CA ALA A 173 -15.27 -21.30 -5.88
C ALA A 173 -16.32 -21.76 -4.86
N TRP A 174 -16.33 -23.05 -4.56
CA TRP A 174 -17.28 -23.65 -3.63
C TRP A 174 -16.57 -24.27 -2.42
N GLU A 175 -17.29 -24.31 -1.30
CA GLU A 175 -16.79 -24.67 0.03
C GLU A 175 -16.12 -26.06 0.08
N THR A 176 -16.67 -27.06 -0.61
CA THR A 176 -16.16 -28.44 -0.61
C THR A 176 -15.17 -28.73 -1.74
N SER A 177 -14.63 -27.69 -2.39
CA SER A 177 -13.71 -27.89 -3.52
C SER A 177 -12.42 -28.59 -3.08
N PRO A 178 -11.95 -29.62 -3.82
CA PRO A 178 -10.66 -30.24 -3.60
C PRO A 178 -9.54 -29.50 -4.36
N THR A 179 -8.30 -29.98 -4.21
CA THR A 179 -7.20 -29.60 -5.10
C THR A 179 -7.61 -29.82 -6.56
N ARG A 180 -7.42 -28.79 -7.40
CA ARG A 180 -7.86 -28.82 -8.81
C ARG A 180 -7.10 -27.80 -9.65
N MET A 181 -7.21 -27.96 -10.97
CA MET A 181 -6.89 -26.89 -11.89
C MET A 181 -8.00 -25.85 -11.92
N VAL A 182 -7.62 -24.58 -11.92
CA VAL A 182 -8.52 -23.43 -12.00
C VAL A 182 -8.09 -22.52 -13.15
N ARG A 183 -9.05 -21.74 -13.63
CA ARG A 183 -8.78 -20.58 -14.49
C ARG A 183 -8.61 -19.38 -13.58
N LEU A 184 -7.55 -18.60 -13.81
CA LEU A 184 -7.29 -17.38 -13.05
C LEU A 184 -8.28 -16.28 -13.44
N ASP A 185 -8.78 -15.57 -12.43
CA ASP A 185 -9.62 -14.40 -12.65
C ASP A 185 -8.81 -13.27 -13.31
N HIS A 186 -9.49 -12.39 -14.04
CA HIS A 186 -8.83 -11.26 -14.70
C HIS A 186 -8.13 -10.36 -13.67
N LEU A 187 -8.74 -10.11 -12.51
CA LEU A 187 -8.13 -9.29 -11.46
C LEU A 187 -6.91 -9.96 -10.85
N THR A 188 -6.93 -11.28 -10.65
CA THR A 188 -5.78 -12.03 -10.15
C THR A 188 -4.63 -12.04 -11.14
N ARG A 189 -4.92 -12.22 -12.45
CA ARG A 189 -3.90 -12.10 -13.49
C ARG A 189 -3.29 -10.71 -13.50
N HIS A 190 -4.13 -9.70 -13.33
CA HIS A 190 -3.71 -8.31 -13.29
C HIS A 190 -2.82 -7.97 -12.08
N ASP A 191 -3.21 -8.42 -10.89
CA ASP A 191 -2.39 -8.27 -9.68
C ASP A 191 -1.03 -8.97 -9.83
N ALA A 192 -1.00 -10.11 -10.51
CA ALA A 192 0.22 -10.87 -10.79
C ALA A 192 1.13 -10.21 -11.84
N VAL A 193 0.65 -9.26 -12.68
CA VAL A 193 1.48 -8.57 -13.69
C VAL A 193 2.75 -7.96 -13.09
N LYS A 194 2.73 -7.58 -11.82
CA LYS A 194 3.92 -7.09 -11.09
C LYS A 194 5.10 -8.07 -11.11
N ASP A 195 4.83 -9.36 -11.24
CA ASP A 195 5.83 -10.44 -11.32
C ASP A 195 6.16 -10.85 -12.77
N PHE A 196 5.30 -10.50 -13.72
CA PHE A 196 5.41 -10.77 -15.15
C PHE A 196 5.76 -9.48 -15.95
N GLN A 197 6.08 -9.54 -17.24
CA GLN A 197 6.40 -8.31 -18.00
C GLN A 197 5.14 -7.64 -18.56
N SER A 198 4.22 -8.46 -19.05
CA SER A 198 2.91 -8.03 -19.52
C SER A 198 1.81 -8.91 -18.93
N GLU A 199 0.57 -8.45 -19.04
CA GLU A 199 -0.58 -9.26 -18.68
C GLU A 199 -0.70 -10.54 -19.53
N ASP A 200 -0.27 -10.49 -20.79
CA ASP A 200 -0.29 -11.64 -21.69
C ASP A 200 0.66 -12.76 -21.26
N ASP A 201 1.73 -12.41 -20.53
CA ASP A 201 2.69 -13.38 -19.98
C ASP A 201 2.16 -14.11 -18.74
N VAL A 202 1.10 -13.59 -18.11
CA VAL A 202 0.53 -14.21 -16.91
C VAL A 202 -0.29 -15.45 -17.32
N PRO A 203 0.04 -16.65 -16.79
CA PRO A 203 -0.68 -17.87 -17.12
C PRO A 203 -2.19 -17.73 -16.89
N TYR A 204 -2.97 -18.42 -17.71
CA TYR A 204 -4.44 -18.39 -17.58
C TYR A 204 -4.97 -19.40 -16.57
N ARG A 205 -4.12 -20.31 -16.09
CA ARG A 205 -4.50 -21.43 -15.23
C ARG A 205 -3.47 -21.62 -14.13
N ALA A 206 -3.91 -22.27 -13.07
CA ALA A 206 -3.07 -22.72 -11.98
C ALA A 206 -3.62 -24.03 -11.41
N ILE A 207 -2.77 -24.79 -10.71
CA ILE A 207 -3.21 -25.87 -9.83
C ILE A 207 -3.24 -25.29 -8.42
N THR A 208 -4.33 -25.49 -7.69
CA THR A 208 -4.53 -24.96 -6.34
C THR A 208 -5.20 -25.98 -5.45
N MET A 209 -4.82 -26.03 -4.17
CA MET A 209 -5.60 -26.59 -3.09
C MET A 209 -6.99 -25.93 -3.08
N GLY A 210 -8.02 -26.74 -2.91
CA GLY A 210 -9.39 -26.23 -2.85
C GLY A 210 -9.74 -25.70 -1.46
N VAL A 211 -10.89 -25.02 -1.38
CA VAL A 211 -11.41 -24.51 -0.11
C VAL A 211 -11.63 -25.67 0.87
N GLY A 212 -12.14 -26.80 0.39
CA GLY A 212 -12.39 -27.99 1.23
C GLY A 212 -11.08 -28.59 1.77
N SER A 213 -10.02 -28.56 0.99
CA SER A 213 -8.68 -29.00 1.40
C SER A 213 -8.11 -28.10 2.50
N ILE A 214 -8.21 -26.79 2.32
CA ILE A 214 -7.80 -25.77 3.29
C ILE A 214 -8.60 -25.92 4.59
N PHE A 215 -9.90 -26.18 4.49
CA PHE A 215 -10.83 -26.29 5.61
C PHE A 215 -10.56 -27.49 6.53
N LYS A 216 -9.80 -28.50 6.06
CA LYS A 216 -9.37 -29.65 6.88
C LYS A 216 -8.22 -29.31 7.83
N ALA A 217 -7.56 -28.16 7.69
CA ALA A 217 -6.45 -27.77 8.54
C ALA A 217 -6.88 -27.64 10.01
N ARG A 218 -6.01 -27.97 10.98
CA ARG A 218 -6.34 -27.84 12.41
C ARG A 218 -6.38 -26.38 12.87
N THR A 219 -5.55 -25.53 12.28
CA THR A 219 -5.48 -24.08 12.51
C THR A 219 -5.26 -23.35 11.19
N VAL A 220 -5.97 -22.25 10.97
CA VAL A 220 -5.78 -21.37 9.82
C VAL A 220 -5.35 -19.98 10.30
N TYR A 221 -4.24 -19.46 9.78
CA TYR A 221 -3.85 -18.05 9.89
C TYR A 221 -4.15 -17.33 8.58
N LEU A 222 -5.11 -16.42 8.60
CA LEU A 222 -5.38 -15.51 7.47
C LEU A 222 -4.65 -14.19 7.71
N LEU A 223 -3.63 -13.91 6.89
CA LEU A 223 -2.81 -12.71 6.96
C LEU A 223 -3.27 -11.69 5.92
N ALA A 224 -3.42 -10.42 6.32
CA ALA A 224 -3.62 -9.31 5.38
C ALA A 224 -3.01 -8.02 5.91
N PHE A 225 -2.24 -7.34 5.06
CA PHE A 225 -1.54 -6.11 5.42
C PHE A 225 -1.76 -5.04 4.35
N GLY A 226 -1.94 -3.80 4.80
CA GLY A 226 -2.13 -2.62 3.96
C GLY A 226 -3.60 -2.28 3.65
N GLU A 227 -3.86 -0.99 3.46
CA GLU A 227 -5.18 -0.38 3.21
C GLU A 227 -5.89 -1.00 2.00
N HIS A 228 -5.16 -1.36 0.95
CA HIS A 228 -5.70 -2.01 -0.25
C HIS A 228 -6.40 -3.38 0.01
N LYS A 229 -6.27 -3.95 1.21
CA LYS A 229 -6.98 -5.17 1.66
C LYS A 229 -8.18 -4.89 2.56
N ALA A 230 -8.38 -3.65 3.01
CA ALA A 230 -9.34 -3.33 4.06
C ALA A 230 -10.79 -3.69 3.70
N HIS A 231 -11.24 -3.26 2.52
CA HIS A 231 -12.60 -3.51 2.07
C HIS A 231 -12.90 -5.01 1.94
N ILE A 232 -11.98 -5.79 1.36
CA ILE A 232 -12.21 -7.23 1.19
C ILE A 232 -12.12 -8.00 2.51
N ILE A 233 -11.28 -7.55 3.45
CA ILE A 233 -11.23 -8.07 4.82
C ILE A 233 -12.54 -7.82 5.55
N GLN A 234 -13.10 -6.62 5.43
CA GLN A 234 -14.40 -6.29 6.02
C GLN A 234 -15.49 -7.24 5.49
N GLN A 235 -15.54 -7.48 4.18
CA GLN A 235 -16.50 -8.43 3.61
C GLN A 235 -16.26 -9.87 4.08
N ALA A 236 -15.01 -10.32 4.13
CA ALA A 236 -14.68 -11.69 4.52
C ALA A 236 -14.94 -11.96 6.01
N VAL A 237 -14.80 -10.95 6.87
CA VAL A 237 -14.86 -11.11 8.34
C VAL A 237 -16.21 -10.68 8.93
N GLU A 238 -16.84 -9.63 8.42
CA GLU A 238 -18.12 -9.10 8.95
C GLU A 238 -19.31 -9.46 8.05
N GLY A 239 -19.06 -9.63 6.74
CA GLY A 239 -20.08 -9.90 5.73
C GLY A 239 -20.70 -11.30 5.80
N GLU A 240 -21.69 -11.56 4.95
CA GLU A 240 -22.28 -12.89 4.79
C GLU A 240 -21.35 -13.85 4.05
N ILE A 241 -21.48 -15.13 4.35
CA ILE A 241 -20.74 -16.18 3.64
C ILE A 241 -21.24 -16.25 2.20
N THR A 242 -20.35 -16.05 1.23
CA THR A 242 -20.69 -16.02 -0.19
C THR A 242 -19.58 -16.58 -1.07
N HIS A 243 -19.97 -17.23 -2.16
CA HIS A 243 -19.06 -17.71 -3.20
C HIS A 243 -18.30 -16.58 -3.91
N SER A 244 -18.82 -15.36 -3.86
CA SER A 244 -18.15 -14.18 -4.41
C SER A 244 -16.93 -13.75 -3.60
N VAL A 245 -16.82 -14.17 -2.34
CA VAL A 245 -15.71 -13.87 -1.42
C VAL A 245 -15.28 -15.18 -0.75
N PRO A 246 -14.46 -16.02 -1.42
CA PRO A 246 -14.13 -17.35 -0.91
C PRO A 246 -13.52 -17.38 0.50
N ALA A 247 -12.77 -16.36 0.91
CA ALA A 247 -12.27 -16.21 2.28
C ALA A 247 -13.39 -16.19 3.34
N SER A 248 -14.62 -15.79 2.98
CA SER A 248 -15.77 -15.81 3.90
C SER A 248 -16.16 -17.22 4.34
N PHE A 249 -15.80 -18.28 3.58
CA PHE A 249 -16.02 -19.66 4.02
C PHE A 249 -15.27 -19.98 5.32
N LEU A 250 -14.14 -19.31 5.59
CA LEU A 250 -13.36 -19.50 6.81
C LEU A 250 -14.15 -19.16 8.08
N GLN A 251 -15.24 -18.39 7.99
CA GLN A 251 -16.16 -18.12 9.11
C GLN A 251 -16.76 -19.40 9.71
N LYS A 252 -16.85 -20.49 8.93
CA LYS A 252 -17.34 -21.80 9.43
C LYS A 252 -16.23 -22.65 10.06
N HIS A 253 -14.98 -22.28 9.88
CA HIS A 253 -13.85 -23.08 10.33
C HIS A 253 -13.64 -22.88 11.85
N PRO A 254 -13.51 -23.96 12.64
CA PRO A 254 -13.53 -23.86 14.10
C PRO A 254 -12.32 -23.12 14.70
N ASN A 255 -11.23 -22.96 13.96
CA ASN A 255 -9.99 -22.38 14.46
C ASN A 255 -9.26 -21.55 13.38
N THR A 256 -9.93 -20.48 12.94
CA THR A 256 -9.34 -19.47 12.06
C THR A 256 -8.92 -18.26 12.89
N LYS A 257 -7.71 -17.74 12.64
CA LYS A 257 -7.17 -16.52 13.25
C LYS A 257 -6.84 -15.53 12.14
N VAL A 258 -7.50 -14.38 12.17
CA VAL A 258 -7.26 -13.29 11.22
C VAL A 258 -6.26 -12.32 11.81
N VAL A 259 -5.17 -12.06 11.11
CA VAL A 259 -4.06 -11.24 11.56
C VAL A 259 -3.90 -10.07 10.60
N LEU A 260 -4.14 -8.86 11.10
CA LEU A 260 -4.20 -7.63 10.32
C LEU A 260 -3.19 -6.60 10.85
N ASP A 261 -2.77 -5.69 9.98
CA ASP A 261 -2.25 -4.39 10.39
C ASP A 261 -3.39 -3.35 10.48
N LYS A 262 -3.09 -2.13 10.92
CA LYS A 262 -4.09 -1.05 10.98
C LYS A 262 -4.71 -0.74 9.63
N GLY A 263 -3.92 -0.74 8.56
CA GLY A 263 -4.40 -0.44 7.21
C GLY A 263 -5.45 -1.46 6.75
N ALA A 264 -5.15 -2.76 6.83
CA ALA A 264 -6.10 -3.81 6.44
C ALA A 264 -7.33 -3.91 7.36
N ALA A 265 -7.30 -3.27 8.53
CA ALA A 265 -8.40 -3.24 9.48
C ALA A 265 -9.25 -1.97 9.41
N GLU A 266 -8.87 -0.95 8.63
CA GLU A 266 -9.47 0.39 8.70
C GLU A 266 -10.98 0.40 8.39
N GLU A 267 -11.42 -0.51 7.51
CA GLU A 267 -12.82 -0.66 7.09
C GLU A 267 -13.66 -1.51 8.05
N LEU A 268 -13.04 -2.22 9.01
CA LEU A 268 -13.79 -2.95 10.03
C LEU A 268 -14.67 -2.00 10.84
N THR A 269 -15.88 -2.42 11.19
CA THR A 269 -16.88 -1.59 11.86
C THR A 269 -16.33 -1.00 13.16
N LYS A 270 -15.55 -1.76 13.95
CA LYS A 270 -14.92 -1.27 15.18
C LYS A 270 -13.85 -0.19 14.97
N MET A 271 -13.29 -0.08 13.76
CA MET A 271 -12.28 0.92 13.40
C MET A 271 -12.91 2.11 12.67
N LYS A 272 -13.77 1.82 11.70
CA LYS A 272 -14.44 2.82 10.85
C LYS A 272 -15.53 3.57 11.59
N SER A 273 -16.33 2.87 12.38
CA SER A 273 -17.51 3.40 13.07
C SER A 273 -17.69 2.75 14.45
N PRO A 274 -16.74 2.95 15.39
CA PRO A 274 -16.73 2.28 16.70
C PRO A 274 -18.01 2.53 17.52
N TRP A 275 -18.70 3.64 17.29
CA TRP A 275 -19.97 3.98 17.95
C TRP A 275 -21.10 2.99 17.63
N LEU A 276 -21.00 2.22 16.54
CA LEU A 276 -21.95 1.13 16.25
C LEU A 276 -21.65 -0.15 17.06
N ALA A 277 -20.42 -0.30 17.57
CA ALA A 277 -19.99 -1.43 18.38
C ALA A 277 -20.25 -1.23 19.88
N GLY A 278 -20.23 0.03 20.34
CA GLY A 278 -20.60 0.36 21.71
C GLY A 278 -20.07 1.72 22.14
N ILE A 279 -19.90 1.86 23.45
CA ILE A 279 -19.49 3.11 24.11
C ILE A 279 -18.13 3.57 23.59
N CYS A 280 -18.06 4.86 23.24
CA CYS A 280 -16.85 5.48 22.73
C CYS A 280 -16.28 6.51 23.70
N ASN A 281 -14.95 6.62 23.72
CA ASN A 281 -14.30 7.80 24.30
C ASN A 281 -14.23 8.88 23.23
N TRP A 282 -15.10 9.88 23.32
CA TRP A 282 -15.28 10.89 22.29
C TRP A 282 -14.14 11.92 22.30
N THR A 283 -13.23 11.79 21.34
CA THR A 283 -12.24 12.82 21.00
C THR A 283 -12.77 13.71 19.89
N ASP A 284 -12.25 14.94 19.75
CA ASP A 284 -12.66 15.84 18.67
C ASP A 284 -12.55 15.19 17.28
N ASP A 285 -11.55 14.34 17.06
CA ASP A 285 -11.34 13.60 15.81
C ASP A 285 -12.39 12.52 15.61
N LEU A 286 -12.72 11.76 16.65
CA LEU A 286 -13.76 10.73 16.59
C LEU A 286 -15.14 11.34 16.37
N ILE A 287 -15.42 12.46 17.02
CA ILE A 287 -16.65 13.22 16.83
C ILE A 287 -16.74 13.72 15.39
N CYS A 288 -15.68 14.34 14.86
CA CYS A 288 -15.64 14.78 13.47
C CYS A 288 -15.90 13.60 12.50
N LYS A 289 -15.28 12.45 12.77
CA LYS A 289 -15.49 11.22 11.99
C LYS A 289 -16.95 10.76 12.00
N ALA A 290 -17.58 10.73 13.18
CA ALA A 290 -18.97 10.33 13.35
C ALA A 290 -19.96 11.26 12.64
N VAL A 291 -19.79 12.57 12.77
CA VAL A 291 -20.67 13.57 12.14
C VAL A 291 -20.54 13.55 10.62
N VAL A 292 -19.31 13.46 10.09
CA VAL A 292 -19.08 13.33 8.63
C VAL A 292 -19.69 12.03 8.10
N TRP A 293 -19.50 10.92 8.82
CA TRP A 293 -20.13 9.65 8.46
C TRP A 293 -21.66 9.75 8.44
N LEU A 294 -22.26 10.39 9.45
CA LEU A 294 -23.72 10.56 9.53
C LEU A 294 -24.25 11.42 8.38
N ALA A 295 -23.56 12.52 8.06
CA ALA A 295 -23.89 13.38 6.91
C ALA A 295 -23.86 12.58 5.60
N GLN A 296 -22.82 11.78 5.37
CA GLN A 296 -22.70 10.92 4.19
C GLN A 296 -23.78 9.83 4.16
N LYS A 297 -24.07 9.21 5.31
CA LYS A 297 -25.06 8.13 5.44
C LYS A 297 -26.48 8.59 5.16
N THR A 298 -26.83 9.80 5.62
CA THR A 298 -28.16 10.41 5.43
C THR A 298 -28.29 11.19 4.13
N GLY A 299 -27.17 11.49 3.45
CA GLY A 299 -27.12 12.38 2.29
C GLY A 299 -27.44 13.84 2.64
N LYS A 300 -27.35 14.22 3.92
CA LYS A 300 -27.64 15.58 4.40
C LYS A 300 -26.33 16.33 4.66
N PRO A 301 -26.23 17.63 4.28
CA PRO A 301 -25.17 18.51 4.77
C PRO A 301 -25.11 18.55 6.30
N ILE A 302 -23.92 18.79 6.87
CA ILE A 302 -23.69 18.74 8.32
C ILE A 302 -24.68 19.63 9.09
N LEU A 303 -24.88 20.87 8.63
CA LEU A 303 -25.77 21.83 9.28
C LEU A 303 -27.27 21.49 9.17
N LYS A 304 -27.64 20.44 8.44
CA LYS A 304 -29.02 19.95 8.30
C LYS A 304 -29.29 18.65 9.08
N LEU A 305 -28.28 18.10 9.77
CA LEU A 305 -28.47 16.96 10.66
C LEU A 305 -29.28 17.38 11.89
N THR A 306 -30.17 16.50 12.33
CA THR A 306 -31.10 16.72 13.45
C THR A 306 -30.86 15.70 14.56
N ASP A 307 -31.35 15.95 15.78
CA ASP A 307 -31.23 14.99 16.88
C ASP A 307 -31.79 13.59 16.52
N GLU A 308 -32.85 13.54 15.70
CA GLU A 308 -33.43 12.30 15.18
C GLU A 308 -32.41 11.52 14.33
N ASP A 309 -31.69 12.19 13.44
CA ASP A 309 -30.66 11.56 12.59
C ASP A 309 -29.57 10.88 13.44
N TYR A 310 -29.08 11.54 14.49
CA TYR A 310 -28.08 10.99 15.40
C TYR A 310 -28.64 9.79 16.18
N ASN A 311 -29.86 9.90 16.70
CA ASN A 311 -30.49 8.85 17.49
C ASN A 311 -30.76 7.59 16.68
N GLU A 312 -31.28 7.71 15.45
CA GLU A 312 -31.58 6.58 14.57
C GLU A 312 -30.33 5.83 14.08
N HIS A 313 -29.16 6.47 14.12
CA HIS A 313 -27.90 5.92 13.60
C HIS A 313 -26.88 5.56 14.68
N GLY A 314 -27.31 5.40 15.94
CA GLY A 314 -26.48 4.91 17.03
C GLY A 314 -25.50 5.95 17.60
N LEU A 315 -25.81 7.25 17.46
CA LEU A 315 -25.01 8.36 17.99
C LEU A 315 -25.73 9.12 19.12
N SER A 316 -26.69 8.47 19.79
CA SER A 316 -27.43 9.07 20.92
C SER A 316 -26.52 9.43 22.09
N GLU A 317 -25.51 8.61 22.39
CA GLU A 317 -24.51 8.89 23.43
C GLU A 317 -23.74 10.18 23.17
N LEU A 318 -23.33 10.40 21.91
CA LEU A 318 -22.62 11.62 21.51
C LEU A 318 -23.46 12.87 21.81
N LEU A 319 -24.77 12.84 21.57
CA LEU A 319 -25.64 13.98 21.89
C LEU A 319 -25.82 14.23 23.39
N ILE A 320 -25.72 13.17 24.21
CA ILE A 320 -25.79 13.32 25.67
C ILE A 320 -24.55 14.07 26.19
N GLU A 321 -23.37 13.77 25.63
CA GLU A 321 -22.14 14.47 25.97
C GLU A 321 -22.08 15.88 25.38
N GLU A 322 -22.55 16.04 24.15
CA GLU A 322 -22.51 17.27 23.36
C GLU A 322 -23.91 17.90 23.27
N ALA A 323 -24.51 18.23 24.42
CA ALA A 323 -25.76 18.99 24.67
C ALA A 323 -26.92 18.93 23.64
N ASN A 324 -26.70 19.31 22.37
CA ASN A 324 -27.62 19.15 21.24
C ASN A 324 -26.88 19.07 19.88
N SER A 325 -27.54 18.54 18.85
CA SER A 325 -26.95 18.42 17.51
C SER A 325 -26.59 19.77 16.86
N TYR A 326 -27.28 20.87 17.20
CA TYR A 326 -27.07 22.16 16.56
C TYR A 326 -25.67 22.74 16.84
N GLU A 327 -25.26 22.79 18.11
CA GLU A 327 -23.93 23.26 18.49
C GLU A 327 -22.82 22.36 17.94
N LEU A 328 -23.04 21.05 18.02
CA LEU A 328 -22.13 20.03 17.51
C LEU A 328 -21.91 20.17 15.99
N ASN A 329 -22.99 20.31 15.22
CA ASN A 329 -22.94 20.49 13.77
C ASN A 329 -22.15 21.74 13.39
N ILE A 330 -22.36 22.87 14.08
CA ILE A 330 -21.63 24.13 13.83
C ILE A 330 -20.13 23.94 14.12
N ARG A 331 -19.79 23.29 15.23
CA ARG A 331 -18.40 23.03 15.61
C ARG A 331 -17.66 22.22 14.53
N ILE A 332 -18.26 21.13 14.07
CA ILE A 332 -17.66 20.27 13.04
C ILE A 332 -17.64 20.96 11.68
N PHE A 333 -18.70 21.66 11.30
CA PHE A 333 -18.71 22.45 10.07
C PHE A 333 -17.57 23.49 10.05
N ASN A 334 -17.38 24.23 11.15
CA ASN A 334 -16.31 25.21 11.28
C ASN A 334 -14.93 24.54 11.27
N ARG A 335 -14.78 23.38 11.92
CA ARG A 335 -13.53 22.60 11.86
C ARG A 335 -13.15 22.27 10.42
N LEU A 336 -14.08 21.74 9.62
CA LEU A 336 -13.82 21.42 8.21
C LEU A 336 -13.63 22.67 7.34
N GLN A 337 -14.37 23.75 7.60
CA GLN A 337 -14.17 25.01 6.90
C GLN A 337 -12.75 25.56 7.11
N ARG A 338 -12.20 25.41 8.32
CA ARG A 338 -10.86 25.88 8.69
C ARG A 338 -9.73 25.12 8.00
N THR A 339 -9.99 23.92 7.46
CA THR A 339 -8.99 23.18 6.67
C THR A 339 -8.77 23.83 5.30
N ILE A 340 -9.77 24.54 4.77
CA ILE A 340 -9.73 25.11 3.42
C ILE A 340 -8.84 26.36 3.39
N THR A 341 -7.77 26.32 2.59
CA THR A 341 -6.86 27.47 2.43
C THR A 341 -6.38 27.68 1.00
N GLY A 342 -6.47 28.92 0.54
CA GLY A 342 -5.81 29.36 -0.70
C GLY A 342 -4.32 29.69 -0.52
N TRP A 343 -3.79 29.61 0.70
CA TRP A 343 -2.41 29.96 1.05
C TRP A 343 -1.75 28.78 1.75
N PRO A 344 -1.31 27.75 1.00
CA PRO A 344 -0.68 26.55 1.57
C PRO A 344 0.64 26.86 2.29
N GLY A 345 1.32 27.96 1.93
CA GLY A 345 2.49 28.45 2.65
C GLY A 345 2.16 29.45 3.77
N GLY A 346 0.89 29.58 4.18
CA GLY A 346 0.42 30.58 5.14
C GLY A 346 0.21 31.96 4.52
N LYS A 347 -0.84 32.67 4.94
CA LYS A 347 -1.19 33.99 4.37
C LYS A 347 -0.49 35.10 5.17
N PRO A 348 0.39 35.91 4.56
CA PRO A 348 1.04 37.02 5.27
C PRO A 348 0.02 38.07 5.74
N ASN A 349 0.31 38.74 6.85
CA ASN A 349 -0.50 39.84 7.41
C ASN A 349 -1.99 39.48 7.64
N ALA A 350 -2.28 38.22 7.93
CA ALA A 350 -3.63 37.75 8.22
C ALA A 350 -3.64 36.97 9.52
N ASP A 351 -4.79 36.95 10.21
CA ASP A 351 -5.01 36.04 11.32
C ASP A 351 -4.95 34.59 10.83
N ASP A 352 -4.10 33.82 11.48
CA ASP A 352 -3.80 32.41 11.23
C ASP A 352 -4.18 31.49 12.40
N SER A 353 -4.83 32.02 13.44
CA SER A 353 -5.25 31.28 14.65
C SER A 353 -6.05 30.00 14.36
N HIS A 354 -6.72 29.97 13.21
CA HIS A 354 -7.55 28.87 12.75
C HIS A 354 -7.21 28.40 11.33
N ARG A 355 -6.04 28.76 10.81
CA ARG A 355 -5.59 28.32 9.48
C ARG A 355 -4.71 27.07 9.60
N PRO A 356 -4.64 26.24 8.54
CA PRO A 356 -3.81 25.03 8.57
C PRO A 356 -2.32 25.33 8.70
N GLU A 357 -1.88 26.47 8.17
CA GLU A 357 -0.48 26.88 8.13
C GLU A 357 -0.30 28.30 8.69
N ARG A 358 0.81 28.48 9.42
CA ARG A 358 1.16 29.74 10.08
C ARG A 358 1.56 30.82 9.08
N ALA A 359 1.25 32.08 9.39
CA ALA A 359 1.55 33.23 8.54
C ALA A 359 3.06 33.51 8.45
N GLU A 360 3.80 33.36 9.55
CA GLU A 360 5.22 33.69 9.62
C GLU A 360 6.13 32.45 9.62
N PRO A 361 7.23 32.44 8.84
CA PRO A 361 7.68 33.52 7.97
C PRO A 361 6.78 33.65 6.72
N ALA A 362 6.57 34.89 6.28
CA ALA A 362 5.77 35.21 5.08
C ALA A 362 6.26 34.51 3.80
N ARG A 363 7.59 34.32 3.68
CA ARG A 363 8.22 33.52 2.62
C ARG A 363 8.82 32.26 3.24
N LYS A 364 8.35 31.09 2.80
CA LYS A 364 8.79 29.79 3.31
C LYS A 364 9.78 29.12 2.38
N ARG A 365 10.74 28.37 2.96
CA ARG A 365 11.55 27.38 2.27
C ARG A 365 10.79 26.06 2.31
N VAL A 366 10.54 25.47 1.16
CA VAL A 366 9.69 24.29 1.00
C VAL A 366 10.46 23.22 0.25
N ILE A 367 10.42 21.98 0.72
CA ILE A 367 10.88 20.82 -0.04
C ILE A 367 9.70 19.91 -0.34
N LEU A 368 9.54 19.52 -1.60
CA LEU A 368 8.60 18.50 -2.05
C LEU A 368 9.40 17.25 -2.35
N PHE A 369 9.27 16.20 -1.54
CA PHE A 369 9.82 14.90 -1.86
C PHE A 369 8.87 14.14 -2.77
N SER A 370 9.40 13.66 -3.89
CA SER A 370 8.68 12.95 -4.92
C SER A 370 9.28 11.55 -5.06
N PRO A 371 8.65 10.49 -4.52
CA PRO A 371 9.17 9.13 -4.57
C PRO A 371 9.44 8.67 -6.00
N HIS A 372 8.42 8.73 -6.85
CA HIS A 372 8.55 8.58 -8.29
C HIS A 372 8.61 9.97 -8.95
N PRO A 373 9.32 10.14 -10.08
CA PRO A 373 9.55 11.45 -10.68
C PRO A 373 8.34 12.30 -11.08
N ASP A 374 7.11 11.77 -11.01
CA ASP A 374 5.84 12.41 -11.36
C ASP A 374 4.88 12.62 -10.18
N ASP A 375 5.20 12.09 -8.99
CA ASP A 375 4.31 12.17 -7.82
C ASP A 375 4.09 13.60 -7.35
N ASP A 376 5.07 14.49 -7.53
CA ASP A 376 5.00 15.92 -7.23
C ASP A 376 3.84 16.61 -7.96
N VAL A 377 3.69 16.33 -9.27
CA VAL A 377 2.65 16.95 -10.11
C VAL A 377 1.33 16.19 -10.08
N ILE A 378 1.36 14.86 -9.99
CA ILE A 378 0.15 14.01 -9.89
C ILE A 378 -0.55 14.25 -8.56
N SER A 379 0.22 14.25 -7.47
CA SER A 379 -0.33 14.24 -6.12
C SER A 379 -0.68 15.65 -5.65
N MET A 380 0.25 16.60 -5.82
CA MET A 380 0.14 17.94 -5.25
C MET A 380 0.48 19.08 -6.25
N GLY A 381 0.37 18.84 -7.55
CA GLY A 381 0.76 19.81 -8.59
C GLY A 381 0.05 21.17 -8.51
N GLY A 382 -1.18 21.21 -7.99
CA GLY A 382 -1.91 22.47 -7.78
C GLY A 382 -1.32 23.30 -6.65
N THR A 383 -1.00 22.64 -5.53
CA THR A 383 -0.35 23.23 -4.35
C THR A 383 1.09 23.61 -4.67
N PHE A 384 1.81 22.76 -5.39
CA PHE A 384 3.17 23.04 -5.87
C PHE A 384 3.21 24.35 -6.68
N GLN A 385 2.41 24.45 -7.75
CA GLN A 385 2.30 25.68 -8.54
C GLN A 385 1.96 26.88 -7.66
N ARG A 386 1.06 26.71 -6.68
CA ARG A 386 0.63 27.81 -5.82
C ARG A 386 1.71 28.32 -4.90
N LEU A 387 2.53 27.43 -4.34
CA LEU A 387 3.67 27.82 -3.52
C LEU A 387 4.69 28.62 -4.34
N VAL A 388 4.92 28.22 -5.59
CA VAL A 388 5.78 28.97 -6.54
C VAL A 388 5.16 30.34 -6.86
N ASP A 389 3.88 30.37 -7.24
CA ASP A 389 3.15 31.61 -7.59
C ASP A 389 3.08 32.61 -6.43
N GLN A 390 3.06 32.11 -5.19
CA GLN A 390 3.06 32.92 -3.96
C GLN A 390 4.47 33.37 -3.54
N GLY A 391 5.51 32.99 -4.29
CA GLY A 391 6.88 33.45 -4.09
C GLY A 391 7.65 32.70 -3.02
N HIS A 392 7.20 31.53 -2.57
CA HIS A 392 7.97 30.69 -1.66
C HIS A 392 9.26 30.18 -2.33
N GLU A 393 10.28 29.87 -1.53
CA GLU A 393 11.50 29.22 -1.99
C GLU A 393 11.24 27.71 -2.03
N VAL A 394 10.72 27.24 -3.16
CA VAL A 394 10.31 25.85 -3.36
C VAL A 394 11.48 25.05 -3.92
N HIS A 395 11.64 23.81 -3.47
CA HIS A 395 12.53 22.82 -4.05
C HIS A 395 11.76 21.52 -4.27
N VAL A 396 12.07 20.80 -5.34
CA VAL A 396 11.56 19.45 -5.56
C VAL A 396 12.73 18.46 -5.52
N ALA A 397 12.54 17.36 -4.80
CA ALA A 397 13.55 16.33 -4.60
C ALA A 397 13.01 14.97 -5.04
N TYR A 398 13.47 14.51 -6.20
CA TYR A 398 13.11 13.22 -6.77
C TYR A 398 13.97 12.13 -6.14
N GLN A 399 13.32 11.26 -5.36
CA GLN A 399 14.01 10.28 -4.53
C GLN A 399 14.58 9.12 -5.36
N THR A 400 13.82 8.64 -6.34
CA THR A 400 14.23 7.54 -7.22
C THR A 400 14.44 8.01 -8.67
N SER A 401 15.21 7.24 -9.45
CA SER A 401 15.41 7.52 -10.87
C SER A 401 14.19 7.21 -11.74
N GLY A 402 13.26 6.39 -11.24
CA GLY A 402 12.09 5.92 -12.00
C GLY A 402 12.42 5.04 -13.21
N ASN A 403 13.68 4.57 -13.33
CA ASN A 403 14.15 3.86 -14.52
C ASN A 403 13.40 2.53 -14.77
N ILE A 404 12.85 1.89 -13.73
CA ILE A 404 12.11 0.63 -13.84
C ILE A 404 10.75 0.83 -14.54
N ALA A 405 10.19 2.04 -14.50
CA ALA A 405 8.85 2.33 -15.01
C ALA A 405 8.83 2.76 -16.49
N VAL A 406 9.99 3.00 -17.11
CA VAL A 406 10.05 3.41 -18.53
C VAL A 406 10.01 2.19 -19.42
N HIS A 407 9.14 2.21 -20.42
CA HIS A 407 9.01 1.14 -21.39
C HIS A 407 10.26 1.02 -22.29
N ASP A 408 10.55 -0.20 -22.73
CA ASP A 408 11.70 -0.50 -23.59
C ASP A 408 11.63 0.23 -24.93
N PHE A 409 10.43 0.44 -25.48
CA PHE A 409 10.26 1.18 -26.74
C PHE A 409 10.63 2.66 -26.60
N ASP A 410 10.40 3.28 -25.43
CA ASP A 410 10.83 4.66 -25.19
C ASP A 410 12.35 4.73 -25.13
N ALA A 411 12.98 3.82 -24.39
CA ALA A 411 14.44 3.73 -24.32
C ALA A 411 15.07 3.49 -25.71
N LEU A 412 14.45 2.62 -26.52
CA LEU A 412 14.89 2.34 -27.88
C LEU A 412 14.82 3.60 -28.76
N ARG A 413 13.71 4.33 -28.74
CA ARG A 413 13.55 5.57 -29.50
C ARG A 413 14.64 6.60 -29.17
N TYR A 414 14.97 6.75 -27.89
CA TYR A 414 16.04 7.67 -27.47
C TYR A 414 17.43 7.17 -27.88
N ALA A 415 17.69 5.85 -27.80
CA ALA A 415 18.95 5.26 -28.26
C ALA A 415 19.15 5.45 -29.77
N GLU A 416 18.11 5.22 -30.57
CA GLU A 416 18.12 5.45 -32.02
C GLU A 416 18.33 6.94 -32.34
N PHE A 417 17.63 7.84 -31.65
CA PHE A 417 17.84 9.29 -31.80
C PHE A 417 19.28 9.73 -31.50
N MET A 418 19.88 9.26 -30.39
CA MET A 418 21.25 9.62 -30.03
C MET A 418 22.27 9.14 -31.07
N LEU A 419 22.05 7.94 -31.63
CA LEU A 419 22.87 7.41 -32.71
C LEU A 419 22.72 8.26 -33.99
N GLU A 420 21.49 8.44 -34.48
CA GLU A 420 21.23 9.18 -35.74
C GLU A 420 21.68 10.65 -35.67
N PHE A 421 21.39 11.32 -34.54
CA PHE A 421 21.80 12.70 -34.32
C PHE A 421 23.33 12.82 -34.28
N GLY A 422 23.99 11.94 -33.54
CA GLY A 422 25.44 11.92 -33.44
C GLY A 422 26.14 11.62 -34.77
N GLU A 423 25.54 10.78 -35.62
CA GLU A 423 26.07 10.48 -36.97
C GLU A 423 25.88 11.68 -37.90
N THR A 424 24.71 12.31 -37.84
CA THR A 424 24.38 13.51 -38.61
C THR A 424 25.33 14.67 -38.29
N GLN A 425 25.62 14.88 -37.00
CA GLN A 425 26.52 15.94 -36.54
C GLN A 425 28.01 15.56 -36.62
N LYS A 426 28.33 14.30 -36.97
CA LYS A 426 29.71 13.75 -36.98
C LYS A 426 30.44 13.94 -35.65
N THR A 427 29.71 13.85 -34.54
CA THR A 427 30.22 14.02 -33.17
C THR A 427 30.44 12.69 -32.45
N LEU A 428 30.00 11.59 -33.05
CA LEU A 428 30.18 10.24 -32.50
C LEU A 428 31.61 9.72 -32.65
N THR A 429 32.16 9.23 -31.53
CA THR A 429 33.33 8.36 -31.55
C THR A 429 32.89 6.92 -31.88
N GLU A 430 33.84 6.09 -32.30
CA GLU A 430 33.56 4.68 -32.56
C GLU A 430 33.11 3.92 -31.30
N GLU A 431 33.57 4.33 -30.13
CA GLU A 431 33.12 3.78 -28.84
C GLU A 431 31.66 4.14 -28.55
N HIS A 432 31.26 5.40 -28.75
CA HIS A 432 29.87 5.82 -28.57
C HIS A 432 28.93 5.13 -29.57
N ARG A 433 29.37 4.93 -30.82
CA ARG A 433 28.60 4.18 -31.81
C ARG A 433 28.33 2.75 -31.34
N LYS A 434 29.38 2.04 -30.89
CA LYS A 434 29.25 0.67 -30.37
C LYS A 434 28.35 0.60 -29.14
N LEU A 435 28.42 1.60 -28.26
CA LEU A 435 27.55 1.71 -27.08
C LEU A 435 26.08 1.78 -27.48
N TYR A 436 25.70 2.69 -28.37
CA TYR A 436 24.31 2.84 -28.81
C TYR A 436 23.82 1.61 -29.59
N GLN A 437 24.67 1.03 -30.45
CA GLN A 437 24.34 -0.23 -31.14
C GLN A 437 24.12 -1.39 -30.17
N LYS A 438 24.94 -1.50 -29.11
CA LYS A 438 24.77 -2.51 -28.05
C LYS A 438 23.41 -2.35 -27.36
N VAL A 439 23.03 -1.12 -26.99
CA VAL A 439 21.73 -0.84 -26.35
C VAL A 439 20.57 -1.20 -27.29
N ILE A 440 20.64 -0.76 -28.55
CA ILE A 440 19.59 -1.03 -29.54
C ILE A 440 19.44 -2.54 -29.78
N GLN A 441 20.56 -3.25 -29.92
CA GLN A 441 20.55 -4.70 -30.12
C GLN A 441 19.93 -5.41 -28.92
N PHE A 442 20.37 -5.04 -27.70
CA PHE A 442 19.82 -5.59 -26.48
C PHE A 442 18.30 -5.38 -26.41
N LEU A 443 17.80 -4.16 -26.59
CA LEU A 443 16.36 -3.87 -26.53
C LEU A 443 15.53 -4.59 -27.61
N LYS A 444 16.12 -4.92 -28.76
CA LYS A 444 15.45 -5.67 -29.85
C LYS A 444 15.41 -7.18 -29.60
N GLU A 445 16.39 -7.72 -28.89
CA GLU A 445 16.53 -9.17 -28.65
C GLU A 445 16.15 -9.61 -27.24
N LYS A 446 16.02 -8.66 -26.30
CA LYS A 446 15.77 -8.89 -24.89
C LYS A 446 14.56 -9.80 -24.69
N GLY A 447 14.79 -10.91 -24.00
CA GLY A 447 13.72 -11.83 -23.61
C GLY A 447 12.86 -11.27 -22.47
N ALA A 448 11.63 -11.79 -22.34
CA ALA A 448 10.65 -11.32 -21.36
C ALA A 448 11.06 -11.48 -19.87
N ALA A 449 12.17 -12.16 -19.58
CA ALA A 449 12.68 -12.34 -18.21
C ALA A 449 14.07 -11.71 -17.99
N GLU A 450 14.66 -11.10 -19.01
CA GLU A 450 16.01 -10.57 -18.96
C GLU A 450 16.04 -9.16 -18.34
N LEU A 451 17.00 -8.90 -17.45
CA LEU A 451 17.15 -7.64 -16.73
C LEU A 451 17.81 -6.58 -17.63
N ASP A 452 17.38 -5.32 -17.48
CA ASP A 452 18.00 -4.21 -18.21
C ASP A 452 19.48 -4.08 -17.86
N ILE A 453 20.33 -4.03 -18.90
CA ILE A 453 21.74 -3.68 -18.77
C ILE A 453 21.91 -2.25 -18.22
N PRO A 454 23.02 -1.94 -17.53
CA PRO A 454 23.23 -0.62 -16.93
C PRO A 454 23.02 0.56 -17.89
N GLU A 455 23.40 0.40 -19.15
CA GLU A 455 23.25 1.41 -20.19
C GLU A 455 21.78 1.72 -20.51
N VAL A 456 20.92 0.70 -20.57
CA VAL A 456 19.47 0.87 -20.76
C VAL A 456 18.87 1.59 -19.57
N ARG A 457 19.21 1.17 -18.35
CA ARG A 457 18.73 1.80 -17.12
C ARG A 457 19.12 3.28 -17.04
N SER A 458 20.34 3.61 -17.47
CA SER A 458 20.82 4.99 -17.55
C SER A 458 19.98 5.84 -18.51
N ILE A 459 19.67 5.32 -19.71
CA ILE A 459 18.79 6.02 -20.67
C ILE A 459 17.40 6.23 -20.07
N LYS A 460 16.80 5.19 -19.49
CA LYS A 460 15.48 5.26 -18.85
C LYS A 460 15.45 6.28 -17.71
N ALA A 461 16.47 6.30 -16.86
CA ALA A 461 16.62 7.32 -15.82
C ALA A 461 16.66 8.74 -16.42
N LEU A 462 17.47 8.96 -17.46
CA LEU A 462 17.59 10.28 -18.11
C LEU A 462 16.29 10.76 -18.75
N ILE A 463 15.49 9.85 -19.32
CA ILE A 463 14.14 10.16 -19.83
C ILE A 463 13.29 10.73 -18.70
N ARG A 464 13.19 10.00 -17.57
CA ARG A 464 12.40 10.44 -16.40
C ARG A 464 12.91 11.75 -15.81
N ARG A 465 14.22 11.98 -15.78
CA ARG A 465 14.79 13.27 -15.33
C ARG A 465 14.43 14.41 -16.28
N GLY A 466 14.42 14.16 -17.58
CA GLY A 466 14.01 15.15 -18.59
C GLY A 466 12.55 15.56 -18.40
N GLU A 467 11.68 14.58 -18.20
CA GLU A 467 10.26 14.76 -17.90
C GLU A 467 10.02 15.53 -16.61
N ALA A 468 10.67 15.12 -15.52
CA ALA A 468 10.62 15.77 -14.22
C ALA A 468 11.05 17.24 -14.27
N ARG A 469 12.14 17.54 -15.00
CA ARG A 469 12.52 18.94 -15.27
C ARG A 469 11.43 19.67 -16.06
N GLY A 470 10.81 19.02 -17.05
CA GLY A 470 9.70 19.57 -17.81
C GLY A 470 8.53 19.96 -16.91
N GLY A 471 8.07 19.06 -16.04
CA GLY A 471 7.00 19.28 -15.08
C GLY A 471 7.33 20.40 -14.08
N ALA A 472 8.50 20.36 -13.46
CA ALA A 472 8.97 21.37 -12.52
C ALA A 472 9.12 22.76 -13.17
N ARG A 473 9.70 22.86 -14.38
CA ARG A 473 9.79 24.14 -15.10
C ARG A 473 8.42 24.67 -15.50
N PHE A 474 7.52 23.78 -15.90
CA PHE A 474 6.14 24.17 -16.21
C PHE A 474 5.42 24.76 -14.99
N THR A 475 5.73 24.25 -13.78
CA THR A 475 5.22 24.84 -12.53
C THR A 475 5.94 26.14 -12.10
N GLY A 476 6.92 26.60 -12.88
CA GLY A 476 7.65 27.85 -12.64
C GLY A 476 8.94 27.69 -11.83
N LEU A 477 9.39 26.45 -11.59
CA LEU A 477 10.60 26.18 -10.82
C LEU A 477 11.87 26.34 -11.68
N SER A 478 12.95 26.87 -11.08
CA SER A 478 14.27 26.96 -11.70
C SER A 478 15.09 25.68 -11.51
N ASP A 479 16.03 25.42 -12.43
CA ASP A 479 16.82 24.17 -12.45
C ASP A 479 17.66 23.95 -11.20
N ASP A 480 18.16 25.01 -10.56
CA ASP A 480 18.96 24.95 -9.33
C ASP A 480 18.15 24.52 -8.11
N HIS A 481 16.82 24.49 -8.22
CA HIS A 481 15.90 24.03 -7.19
C HIS A 481 15.36 22.60 -7.44
N ILE A 482 15.83 21.94 -8.49
CA ILE A 482 15.45 20.58 -8.89
C ILE A 482 16.56 19.62 -8.46
N HIS A 483 16.25 18.72 -7.52
CA HIS A 483 17.22 17.76 -6.97
C HIS A 483 16.88 16.33 -7.38
N PHE A 484 17.86 15.59 -7.90
CA PHE A 484 17.76 14.16 -8.16
C PHE A 484 18.64 13.45 -7.14
N LEU A 485 18.03 12.65 -6.27
CA LEU A 485 18.72 12.05 -5.12
C LEU A 485 19.36 10.70 -5.46
N ASP A 486 18.82 9.99 -6.45
CA ASP A 486 19.29 8.67 -6.90
C ASP A 486 19.51 7.71 -5.72
N MET A 487 18.48 7.56 -4.88
CA MET A 487 18.60 6.80 -3.63
C MET A 487 19.07 5.35 -3.89
N PRO A 488 20.19 4.93 -3.28
CA PRO A 488 20.81 3.61 -3.50
C PRO A 488 19.86 2.41 -3.45
N PHE A 489 18.84 2.42 -2.58
CA PHE A 489 17.93 1.29 -2.45
C PHE A 489 17.20 0.92 -3.76
N TYR A 490 17.06 1.89 -4.68
CA TYR A 490 16.34 1.76 -5.95
C TYR A 490 17.24 1.38 -7.13
N GLU A 491 18.55 1.63 -7.06
CA GLU A 491 19.48 1.50 -8.19
C GLU A 491 20.01 0.06 -8.45
N THR A 492 19.33 -0.96 -7.89
CA THR A 492 19.76 -2.36 -7.95
C THR A 492 19.60 -2.99 -9.34
N GLY A 493 18.74 -2.42 -10.19
CA GLY A 493 18.40 -2.97 -11.50
C GLY A 493 17.55 -4.25 -11.47
N ALA A 494 17.24 -4.75 -10.28
CA ALA A 494 16.27 -5.82 -10.07
C ALA A 494 14.93 -5.21 -9.60
N ARG A 495 13.80 -5.87 -9.87
CA ARG A 495 12.51 -5.47 -9.27
C ARG A 495 12.56 -5.50 -7.73
N ARG A 496 13.47 -6.31 -7.17
CA ARG A 496 13.79 -6.36 -5.74
C ARG A 496 14.68 -5.17 -5.36
N LYS A 497 14.10 -4.27 -4.58
CA LYS A 497 14.81 -3.13 -3.98
C LYS A 497 15.62 -3.60 -2.78
N MET A 498 16.75 -2.94 -2.52
CA MET A 498 17.48 -3.18 -1.28
C MET A 498 16.66 -2.65 -0.09
N PRO A 499 16.84 -3.20 1.12
CA PRO A 499 16.33 -2.55 2.32
C PRO A 499 16.95 -1.15 2.43
N LEU A 500 16.22 -0.25 3.09
CA LEU A 500 16.70 1.11 3.37
C LEU A 500 18.05 1.05 4.09
N GLY A 501 19.06 1.74 3.55
CA GLY A 501 20.40 1.83 4.14
C GLY A 501 20.70 3.21 4.73
N GLU A 502 21.80 3.31 5.50
CA GLU A 502 22.25 4.58 6.07
C GLU A 502 22.60 5.62 5.00
N ALA A 503 23.13 5.18 3.85
CA ALA A 503 23.44 6.06 2.72
C ALA A 503 22.19 6.76 2.17
N ASP A 504 21.05 6.06 2.13
CA ASP A 504 19.77 6.61 1.69
C ASP A 504 19.30 7.71 2.66
N ILE A 505 19.42 7.47 3.97
CA ILE A 505 19.02 8.41 5.03
C ILE A 505 19.93 9.64 5.02
N GLN A 506 21.24 9.46 4.81
CA GLN A 506 22.21 10.54 4.79
C GLN A 506 21.92 11.53 3.64
N ILE A 507 21.55 11.05 2.45
CA ILE A 507 21.22 11.91 1.30
C ILE A 507 20.06 12.87 1.64
N ILE A 508 19.01 12.36 2.29
CA ILE A 508 17.86 13.16 2.72
C ILE A 508 18.27 14.14 3.83
N THR A 509 19.04 13.66 4.80
CA THR A 509 19.55 14.44 5.94
C THR A 509 20.40 15.62 5.47
N ASP A 510 21.29 15.40 4.50
CA ASP A 510 22.15 16.44 3.92
C ASP A 510 21.33 17.50 3.17
N LEU A 511 20.33 17.08 2.39
CA LEU A 511 19.46 18.00 1.68
C LEU A 511 18.66 18.88 2.66
N LEU A 512 18.04 18.25 3.67
CA LEU A 512 17.29 18.93 4.72
C LEU A 512 18.20 19.92 5.48
N GLY A 513 19.40 19.49 5.86
CA GLY A 513 20.38 20.33 6.57
C GLY A 513 20.89 21.51 5.75
N ARG A 514 21.01 21.36 4.42
CA ARG A 514 21.40 22.43 3.49
C ARG A 514 20.32 23.48 3.33
N ILE A 515 19.07 23.07 3.08
CA ILE A 515 17.96 23.98 2.77
C ILE A 515 17.32 24.55 4.05
N LYS A 516 17.29 23.76 5.14
CA LYS A 516 16.62 24.11 6.40
C LYS A 516 15.16 24.53 6.17
N PRO A 517 14.32 23.66 5.58
CA PRO A 517 12.96 24.02 5.19
C PRO A 517 12.08 24.40 6.38
N HIS A 518 11.08 25.24 6.11
CA HIS A 518 9.96 25.50 7.03
C HIS A 518 8.80 24.51 6.79
N GLN A 519 8.71 23.97 5.56
CA GLN A 519 7.72 22.99 5.15
C GLN A 519 8.37 21.88 4.34
N VAL A 520 7.99 20.65 4.61
CA VAL A 520 8.32 19.48 3.81
C VAL A 520 7.02 18.81 3.41
N TYR A 521 6.91 18.42 2.14
CA TYR A 521 5.83 17.59 1.65
C TYR A 521 6.38 16.21 1.28
N ALA A 522 5.67 15.15 1.68
CA ALA A 522 6.05 13.77 1.37
C ALA A 522 4.83 12.92 1.05
N ALA A 523 5.03 11.88 0.24
CA ALA A 523 3.98 10.90 -0.04
C ALA A 523 3.71 10.03 1.21
N GLY A 524 2.55 10.25 1.85
CA GLY A 524 2.01 9.43 2.92
C GLY A 524 1.23 8.21 2.42
N ASP A 525 1.34 7.87 1.13
CA ASP A 525 0.56 6.81 0.52
C ASP A 525 1.20 5.43 0.71
N LEU A 526 0.71 4.71 1.73
CA LEU A 526 1.17 3.36 2.05
C LEU A 526 0.55 2.28 1.14
N ALA A 527 -0.40 2.65 0.28
CA ALA A 527 -1.03 1.74 -0.66
C ALA A 527 -0.27 1.63 -1.99
N ASP A 528 0.90 2.26 -2.12
CA ASP A 528 1.77 2.12 -3.29
C ASP A 528 2.03 0.63 -3.61
N PRO A 529 1.58 0.12 -4.76
CA PRO A 529 1.70 -1.28 -5.14
C PRO A 529 3.15 -1.77 -5.24
N HIS A 530 4.13 -0.87 -5.34
CA HIS A 530 5.55 -1.16 -5.48
C HIS A 530 6.35 -0.98 -4.18
N GLY A 531 5.74 -0.45 -3.12
CA GLY A 531 6.37 -0.16 -1.83
C GLY A 531 7.47 0.91 -1.86
N THR A 532 7.65 1.63 -2.98
CA THR A 532 8.61 2.76 -3.08
C THR A 532 8.25 3.85 -2.09
N HIS A 533 6.96 4.23 -2.03
CA HIS A 533 6.49 5.32 -1.19
C HIS A 533 6.80 5.06 0.28
N ARG A 534 6.58 3.82 0.76
CA ARG A 534 6.89 3.43 2.13
C ARG A 534 8.38 3.60 2.45
N ILE A 535 9.27 3.05 1.62
CA ILE A 535 10.72 3.13 1.85
C ILE A 535 11.19 4.60 1.82
N CYS A 536 10.72 5.36 0.85
CA CYS A 536 11.00 6.79 0.71
C CYS A 536 10.51 7.60 1.92
N LEU A 537 9.32 7.31 2.44
CA LEU A 537 8.75 7.97 3.61
C LEU A 537 9.48 7.57 4.90
N ASP A 538 9.82 6.29 5.07
CA ASP A 538 10.59 5.79 6.21
C ASP A 538 11.97 6.48 6.28
N ALA A 539 12.61 6.72 5.12
CA ALA A 539 13.86 7.48 5.03
C ALA A 539 13.70 8.94 5.47
N ILE A 540 12.59 9.59 5.10
CA ILE A 540 12.26 10.95 5.56
C ILE A 540 12.03 10.98 7.06
N PHE A 541 11.25 10.03 7.61
CA PHE A 541 11.02 9.94 9.04
C PHE A 541 12.31 9.74 9.83
N GLU A 542 13.21 8.89 9.35
CA GLU A 542 14.50 8.69 10.01
C GLU A 542 15.38 9.95 9.95
N ALA A 543 15.45 10.63 8.80
CA ALA A 543 16.15 11.91 8.69
C ALA A 543 15.57 12.98 9.64
N PHE A 544 14.23 13.05 9.78
CA PHE A 544 13.58 13.92 10.76
C PHE A 544 13.95 13.56 12.21
N ARG A 545 14.06 12.27 12.55
CA ARG A 545 14.50 11.82 13.88
C ARG A 545 15.96 12.23 14.14
N GLN A 546 16.86 12.01 13.19
CA GLN A 546 18.28 12.38 13.31
C GLN A 546 18.46 13.90 13.49
N LEU A 547 17.69 14.71 12.77
CA LEU A 547 17.78 16.17 12.80
C LEU A 547 16.98 16.84 13.93
N LYS A 548 16.13 16.10 14.65
CA LYS A 548 15.15 16.63 15.63
C LYS A 548 15.73 17.60 16.66
N SER A 549 17.00 17.44 17.03
CA SER A 549 17.68 18.28 18.02
C SER A 549 18.09 19.67 17.51
N LEU A 550 18.12 19.89 16.20
CA LEU A 550 18.53 21.16 15.60
C LEU A 550 17.43 22.23 15.75
N ASP A 551 17.82 23.46 16.07
CA ASP A 551 16.85 24.53 16.37
C ASP A 551 15.87 24.84 15.23
N TRP A 552 16.32 24.79 13.98
CA TRP A 552 15.47 25.07 12.83
C TRP A 552 14.39 24.00 12.59
N MET A 553 14.58 22.77 13.09
CA MET A 553 13.57 21.71 12.97
C MET A 553 12.31 21.98 13.78
N LYS A 554 12.39 22.82 14.83
CA LYS A 554 11.22 23.27 15.60
C LYS A 554 10.20 24.01 14.74
N ASP A 555 10.67 24.60 13.64
CA ASP A 555 9.86 25.34 12.67
C ASP A 555 9.71 24.58 11.33
N CYS A 556 10.08 23.30 11.25
CA CYS A 556 9.94 22.49 10.04
C CYS A 556 8.72 21.57 10.14
N TRP A 557 7.64 21.86 9.41
CA TRP A 557 6.43 21.03 9.41
C TRP A 557 6.46 20.04 8.25
N LEU A 558 6.07 18.78 8.52
CA LEU A 558 5.94 17.74 7.51
C LEU A 558 4.45 17.53 7.18
N TRP A 559 4.10 17.77 5.92
CA TRP A 559 2.77 17.57 5.34
C TRP A 559 2.76 16.33 4.44
N LEU A 560 1.79 15.46 4.65
CA LEU A 560 1.64 14.20 3.93
C LEU A 560 0.53 14.34 2.88
N TYR A 561 0.88 14.08 1.62
CA TYR A 561 -0.09 13.94 0.53
C TYR A 561 -0.30 12.46 0.19
N ARG A 562 -1.41 12.11 -0.44
CA ARG A 562 -1.61 10.78 -1.03
C ARG A 562 -1.32 10.78 -2.53
N GLY A 563 -0.88 9.61 -3.03
CA GLY A 563 -0.52 9.38 -4.43
C GLY A 563 -1.73 9.34 -5.35
N ALA A 564 -1.58 8.69 -6.51
CA ALA A 564 -2.66 8.61 -7.52
C ALA A 564 -3.81 7.66 -7.14
N TRP A 565 -3.64 6.81 -6.13
CA TRP A 565 -4.49 5.64 -5.90
C TRP A 565 -5.54 5.84 -4.81
N HIS A 566 -5.21 6.60 -3.78
CA HIS A 566 -6.07 6.84 -2.63
C HIS A 566 -6.03 8.33 -2.25
N GLU A 567 -7.00 8.76 -1.45
CA GLU A 567 -7.04 10.10 -0.87
C GLU A 567 -7.37 10.01 0.62
N TRP A 568 -7.00 11.03 1.39
CA TRP A 568 -7.33 11.12 2.81
C TRP A 568 -8.85 11.18 3.04
N ALA A 569 -9.34 10.50 4.08
CA ALA A 569 -10.74 10.65 4.48
C ALA A 569 -10.97 12.07 5.00
N VAL A 570 -12.11 12.68 4.67
CA VAL A 570 -12.41 14.08 5.04
C VAL A 570 -12.14 14.43 6.51
N PRO A 571 -12.48 13.60 7.51
CA PRO A 571 -12.21 13.90 8.92
C PRO A 571 -10.72 14.00 9.28
N GLU A 572 -9.85 13.38 8.49
CA GLU A 572 -8.39 13.34 8.69
C GLU A 572 -7.70 14.54 8.06
N ILE A 573 -8.32 15.16 7.05
CA ILE A 573 -7.74 16.28 6.30
C ILE A 573 -7.51 17.47 7.23
N GLU A 574 -6.26 17.91 7.34
CA GLU A 574 -5.88 19.09 8.12
C GLU A 574 -5.67 20.33 7.24
N MET A 575 -5.38 20.14 5.95
CA MET A 575 -5.30 21.20 4.95
C MET A 575 -5.93 20.75 3.62
N ALA A 576 -6.88 21.54 3.12
CA ALA A 576 -7.50 21.38 1.81
C ALA A 576 -7.19 22.60 0.94
N VAL A 577 -6.53 22.39 -0.19
CA VAL A 577 -6.09 23.45 -1.11
C VAL A 577 -7.00 23.44 -2.35
N PRO A 578 -7.96 24.38 -2.46
CA PRO A 578 -8.90 24.39 -3.58
C PRO A 578 -8.25 24.87 -4.88
N MET A 579 -8.74 24.41 -6.02
CA MET A 579 -8.28 24.80 -7.34
C MET A 579 -9.43 25.38 -8.17
N SER A 580 -9.10 26.33 -9.04
CA SER A 580 -9.97 26.79 -10.11
C SER A 580 -9.88 25.87 -11.33
N PRO A 581 -10.84 25.93 -12.29
CA PRO A 581 -10.74 25.21 -13.56
C PRO A 581 -9.49 25.51 -14.37
N GLN A 582 -8.88 26.69 -14.20
CA GLN A 582 -7.62 27.01 -14.85
C GLN A 582 -6.43 26.34 -14.17
N GLN A 583 -6.43 26.27 -12.83
CA GLN A 583 -5.36 25.62 -12.07
C GLN A 583 -5.39 24.10 -12.25
N LEU A 584 -6.58 23.49 -12.27
CA LEU A 584 -6.73 22.07 -12.59
C LEU A 584 -6.20 21.74 -13.99
N ARG A 585 -6.52 22.58 -14.99
CA ARG A 585 -5.98 22.44 -16.35
C ARG A 585 -4.45 22.58 -16.39
N LYS A 586 -3.86 23.51 -15.63
CA LYS A 586 -2.40 23.65 -15.52
C LYS A 586 -1.78 22.41 -14.87
N LYS A 587 -2.37 21.90 -13.79
CA LYS A 587 -1.93 20.64 -13.15
C LYS A 587 -1.89 19.50 -14.17
N ARG A 588 -2.95 19.32 -14.95
CA ARG A 588 -3.00 18.32 -16.03
C ARG A 588 -1.88 18.52 -17.07
N GLN A 589 -1.61 19.75 -17.48
CA GLN A 589 -0.52 20.05 -18.42
C GLN A 589 0.86 19.74 -17.83
N ALA A 590 1.06 19.95 -16.52
CA ALA A 590 2.28 19.54 -15.84
C ALA A 590 2.47 18.01 -15.87
N ILE A 591 1.39 17.25 -15.63
CA ILE A 591 1.39 15.78 -15.73
C ILE A 591 1.77 15.34 -17.16
N PHE A 592 1.29 16.03 -18.20
CA PHE A 592 1.63 15.72 -19.60
C PHE A 592 3.12 15.90 -19.95
N MET A 593 3.90 16.57 -19.11
CA MET A 593 5.36 16.63 -19.30
C MET A 593 6.03 15.29 -19.02
N HIS A 594 5.35 14.36 -18.34
CA HIS A 594 5.80 13.00 -18.06
C HIS A 594 5.35 12.01 -19.13
N GLN A 595 5.85 12.19 -20.35
CA GLN A 595 5.33 11.49 -21.53
C GLN A 595 5.42 9.96 -21.46
N SER A 596 6.49 9.41 -20.91
CA SER A 596 6.65 7.95 -20.72
C SER A 596 5.67 7.37 -19.69
N GLN A 597 5.00 8.20 -18.90
CA GLN A 597 4.03 7.80 -17.88
C GLN A 597 2.63 8.40 -18.11
N LYS A 598 2.43 9.22 -19.15
CA LYS A 598 1.16 9.96 -19.34
C LYS A 598 -0.01 9.03 -19.70
N ASP A 599 0.31 7.93 -20.37
CA ASP A 599 -0.65 6.98 -20.92
C ASP A 599 -1.10 6.02 -19.79
N ARG A 600 -1.50 4.80 -20.13
CA ARG A 600 -1.83 3.81 -19.09
C ARG A 600 -0.62 3.60 -18.18
N PRO A 601 -0.82 3.50 -16.86
CA PRO A 601 0.26 3.11 -15.96
C PRO A 601 0.89 1.81 -16.47
N PRO A 602 2.21 1.63 -16.36
CA PRO A 602 2.83 0.33 -16.65
C PRO A 602 2.19 -0.82 -15.85
N PHE A 603 1.57 -0.49 -14.70
CA PHE A 603 0.82 -1.41 -13.84
C PHE A 603 -0.52 -0.77 -13.39
N PRO A 604 -1.60 -0.84 -14.17
CA PRO A 604 -2.82 -0.04 -13.96
C PRO A 604 -3.64 -0.37 -12.70
N GLY A 605 -3.46 -1.51 -12.03
CA GLY A 605 -4.48 -1.98 -11.07
C GLY A 605 -5.89 -2.05 -11.71
N ASP A 606 -6.95 -2.13 -10.92
CA ASP A 606 -8.33 -2.29 -11.44
C ASP A 606 -8.90 -1.04 -12.14
N ASP A 607 -8.13 0.03 -12.19
CA ASP A 607 -8.54 1.32 -12.74
C ASP A 607 -7.93 1.49 -14.16
N ASN A 608 -8.77 1.60 -15.19
CA ASN A 608 -8.30 1.77 -16.57
C ASN A 608 -7.99 3.22 -16.95
N ARG A 609 -8.23 4.18 -16.04
CA ARG A 609 -7.98 5.59 -16.27
C ARG A 609 -6.48 5.86 -16.38
N GLU A 610 -6.13 6.80 -17.25
CA GLU A 610 -4.78 7.36 -17.35
C GLU A 610 -4.45 8.16 -16.08
N PHE A 611 -3.16 8.31 -15.74
CA PHE A 611 -2.76 8.96 -14.49
C PHE A 611 -3.33 10.37 -14.31
N TRP A 612 -3.42 11.14 -15.41
CA TRP A 612 -3.99 12.49 -15.36
C TRP A 612 -5.50 12.47 -15.07
N GLN A 613 -6.24 11.48 -15.58
CA GLN A 613 -7.68 11.34 -15.33
C GLN A 613 -7.91 11.01 -13.86
N ARG A 614 -7.11 10.10 -13.30
CA ARG A 614 -7.19 9.76 -11.87
C ARG A 614 -6.85 10.94 -10.98
N ALA A 615 -5.79 11.67 -11.30
CA ALA A 615 -5.40 12.86 -10.54
C ALA A 615 -6.52 13.92 -10.56
N GLU A 616 -7.15 14.13 -11.72
CA GLU A 616 -8.26 15.05 -11.91
C GLU A 616 -9.51 14.60 -11.13
N ASP A 617 -9.96 13.37 -11.34
CA ASP A 617 -11.14 12.78 -10.70
C ASP A 617 -10.99 12.76 -9.17
N ARG A 618 -9.84 12.34 -8.64
CA ARG A 618 -9.58 12.31 -7.19
C ARG A 618 -9.74 13.70 -6.56
N ASN A 619 -9.19 14.73 -7.20
CA ASN A 619 -9.30 16.08 -6.66
C ASN A 619 -10.72 16.64 -6.81
N GLN A 620 -11.44 16.29 -7.87
CA GLN A 620 -12.86 16.62 -8.03
C GLN A 620 -13.74 15.91 -6.98
N GLU A 621 -13.50 14.62 -6.73
CA GLU A 621 -14.19 13.82 -5.71
C GLU A 621 -14.02 14.45 -4.32
N THR A 622 -12.80 14.88 -3.96
CA THR A 622 -12.55 15.59 -2.69
C THR A 622 -13.40 16.87 -2.59
N ALA A 623 -13.44 17.68 -3.65
CA ALA A 623 -14.25 18.89 -3.68
C ALA A 623 -15.76 18.59 -3.60
N GLN A 624 -16.23 17.52 -4.27
CA GLN A 624 -17.62 17.06 -4.21
C GLN A 624 -17.99 16.56 -2.81
N MET A 625 -17.09 15.86 -2.11
CA MET A 625 -17.31 15.44 -0.73
C MET A 625 -17.47 16.66 0.19
N TYR A 626 -16.60 17.66 0.08
CA TYR A 626 -16.72 18.91 0.84
C TYR A 626 -18.06 19.63 0.54
N ARG A 627 -18.44 19.70 -0.74
CA ARG A 627 -19.74 20.27 -1.16
C ARG A 627 -20.92 19.52 -0.55
N ALA A 628 -20.90 18.18 -0.57
CA ALA A 628 -21.97 17.34 -0.03
C ALA A 628 -22.16 17.57 1.49
N LEU A 629 -21.08 17.89 2.20
CA LEU A 629 -21.11 18.24 3.62
C LEU A 629 -21.64 19.67 3.89
N GLY A 630 -21.88 20.48 2.85
CA GLY A 630 -22.43 21.82 2.93
C GLY A 630 -21.41 22.95 2.78
N LEU A 631 -20.16 22.64 2.42
CA LEU A 631 -19.10 23.64 2.21
C LEU A 631 -19.20 24.24 0.80
N ALA A 632 -18.39 25.28 0.55
CA ALA A 632 -18.38 25.97 -0.74
C ALA A 632 -17.99 25.03 -1.90
N GLU A 633 -18.55 25.31 -3.07
CA GLU A 633 -18.29 24.57 -4.31
C GLU A 633 -16.97 25.02 -4.93
N TYR A 634 -16.08 24.06 -5.17
CA TYR A 634 -14.81 24.25 -5.87
C TYR A 634 -14.70 23.24 -6.99
N GLU A 635 -13.89 23.56 -8.01
CA GLU A 635 -13.64 22.63 -9.12
C GLU A 635 -12.96 21.36 -8.62
N ALA A 636 -11.91 21.53 -7.81
CA ALA A 636 -11.10 20.42 -7.31
C ALA A 636 -10.35 20.84 -6.03
N MET A 637 -9.91 19.89 -5.22
CA MET A 637 -9.12 20.11 -3.99
C MET A 637 -7.99 19.09 -3.86
N GLU A 638 -6.85 19.53 -3.35
CA GLU A 638 -5.78 18.65 -2.85
C GLU A 638 -5.81 18.62 -1.32
N ALA A 639 -5.60 17.44 -0.74
CA ALA A 639 -5.72 17.21 0.68
C ALA A 639 -4.37 16.83 1.31
N PHE A 640 -4.13 17.32 2.53
CA PHE A 640 -2.90 17.06 3.28
C PHE A 640 -3.20 16.83 4.75
N VAL A 641 -2.36 15.99 5.37
CA VAL A 641 -2.35 15.71 6.82
C VAL A 641 -0.99 16.07 7.36
N ARG A 642 -0.92 16.70 8.54
CA ARG A 642 0.35 17.05 9.16
C ARG A 642 0.87 15.87 9.98
N TRP A 643 2.11 15.47 9.73
CA TRP A 643 2.79 14.53 10.60
C TRP A 643 3.15 15.21 11.92
N LYS A 644 2.69 14.63 13.04
CA LYS A 644 2.82 15.22 14.38
C LYS A 644 4.02 14.71 15.19
N GLY A 645 4.83 13.80 14.64
CA GLY A 645 6.09 13.34 15.24
C GLY A 645 5.91 12.31 16.34
#